data_AF-A0A4U8UVU0-F1
#
_entry.id   AF-A0A4U8UVU0-F1
#
_cell.length_a   1.000
_cell.length_b   1.000
_cell.length_c   1.000
_cell.angle_alpha   90.00
_cell.angle_beta   90.00
_cell.angle_gamma   90.00
#
_symmetry.space_group_name_H-M   'P 1'
#
loop_
_entity.id
_entity.type
_entity.pdbx_description
1 polymer ?
#
loop_
_entity_poly.entity_id
_entity_poly.type
_entity_poly.pdbx_seq_one_letter_code
_entity_poly.pdbx_strand_id
1 'polypeptide(L)'
;MSQLYSLVVKNADLESIPPMVFGPLINLMALDLTGNKLRTEPPALSSLPNLIQLDLSNNSIPYLANTLTSLHRLKILSMDYNTLANIDFRRFPPSLTDLSLRHNNIDTVHFINETVMDLRRLDLAGNKLEHVASGGTINVFPHSVRLLDISSNHIKHISEKAFGHLEKLIMIDLRSNFLSEIKENAVGSETALQKRQVYVSGNPLVCSCSLRWMMHPETKESPVVMDVNDIVCAHSVHPDHLMSLNQADASQQLLCKYQSECLKGCDCCLQPVGECACQSTCPPGCTCWHSVSASLSRPGQNVVHCHRVRIDRLTPIPNIVTELHFPDVRMDASGLDAIGTRNQLVVLNVSNSRISGLTHDTLLQFPRLQTLDLSDTNTESLPAAIFRSNSELSRLHLHDNNLLNLDLSLLSFFSKLKHLTLGGNRNQFTCSCSNPTDMQIWLLNAENRKKIDDFSAIKCKFDETGTMVLFEEIANQTVCALSTISSEATTTSSHSTLASPSPATSRTTRTTTTPRFAKSSTNKPTFWTTVLTHSSEASLEDEVRQLDLVLSTSNELPQSTVTRAPRIRPTTRDSRPSRRNASTHAFMTIVIALLLLTVVCLLFAIGSTVYYRFIRQPQTYIQKGNSAPRADEEMPLNL
;
A
#
# COMPACT_ATOMS: atom_id res chain seq x y z
N MET A 1 -41.22 -40.41 -16.95
CA MET A 1 -40.24 -39.34 -16.65
C MET A 1 -40.49 -38.63 -15.32
N SER A 2 -41.58 -38.92 -14.59
CA SER A 2 -41.89 -38.35 -13.26
C SER A 2 -41.01 -38.88 -12.10
N GLN A 3 -39.95 -39.65 -12.37
CA GLN A 3 -39.05 -40.21 -11.35
C GLN A 3 -37.65 -39.58 -11.40
N LEU A 4 -37.42 -38.57 -12.26
CA LEU A 4 -36.12 -37.94 -12.39
C LEU A 4 -35.93 -36.87 -11.31
N TYR A 5 -34.92 -37.05 -10.46
CA TYR A 5 -34.59 -36.13 -9.35
C TYR A 5 -33.37 -35.25 -9.64
N SER A 6 -32.49 -35.68 -10.56
CA SER A 6 -31.30 -34.94 -10.96
C SER A 6 -31.11 -35.04 -12.47
N LEU A 7 -30.75 -33.92 -13.11
CA LEU A 7 -30.49 -33.82 -14.53
C LEU A 7 -29.23 -33.00 -14.77
N VAL A 8 -28.30 -33.56 -15.55
CA VAL A 8 -27.03 -32.91 -15.90
C VAL A 8 -26.96 -32.76 -17.41
N VAL A 9 -26.83 -31.51 -17.88
CA VAL A 9 -26.70 -31.15 -19.31
C VAL A 9 -25.55 -30.16 -19.43
N LYS A 10 -24.32 -30.67 -19.29
CA LYS A 10 -23.09 -29.87 -19.27
C LYS A 10 -22.39 -29.88 -20.63
N ASN A 11 -21.79 -28.74 -21.02
CA ASN A 11 -20.95 -28.64 -22.23
C ASN A 11 -21.65 -29.12 -23.51
N ALA A 12 -22.94 -28.82 -23.66
CA ALA A 12 -23.76 -29.27 -24.79
C ALA A 12 -23.98 -28.16 -25.83
N ASP A 13 -23.21 -27.06 -25.74
CA ASP A 13 -23.29 -25.90 -26.65
C ASP A 13 -24.70 -25.28 -26.74
N LEU A 14 -25.53 -25.44 -25.70
CA LEU A 14 -26.92 -24.98 -25.73
C LEU A 14 -26.99 -23.45 -25.68
N GLU A 15 -27.51 -22.83 -26.72
CA GLU A 15 -27.76 -21.37 -26.75
C GLU A 15 -29.09 -20.99 -26.09
N SER A 16 -30.05 -21.91 -26.09
CA SER A 16 -31.35 -21.75 -25.44
C SER A 16 -31.93 -23.10 -25.02
N ILE A 17 -32.83 -23.08 -24.04
CA ILE A 17 -33.64 -24.24 -23.66
C ILE A 17 -35.07 -23.98 -24.11
N PRO A 18 -35.71 -24.90 -24.87
CA PRO A 18 -37.08 -24.72 -25.31
C PRO A 18 -38.05 -24.49 -24.15
N PRO A 19 -39.02 -23.57 -24.30
CA PRO A 19 -40.07 -23.39 -23.30
C PRO A 19 -40.77 -24.72 -22.99
N MET A 20 -41.15 -24.93 -21.73
CA MET A 20 -41.92 -26.10 -21.26
C MET A 20 -41.21 -27.46 -21.34
N VAL A 21 -39.95 -27.56 -21.80
CA VAL A 21 -39.24 -28.85 -21.89
C VAL A 21 -39.12 -29.57 -20.54
N PHE A 22 -39.10 -28.80 -19.45
CA PHE A 22 -39.04 -29.32 -18.08
C PHE A 22 -40.42 -29.56 -17.44
N GLY A 23 -41.53 -29.25 -18.12
CA GLY A 23 -42.88 -29.39 -17.57
C GLY A 23 -43.20 -30.78 -16.98
N PRO A 24 -42.80 -31.90 -17.63
CA PRO A 24 -43.02 -33.24 -17.08
C PRO A 24 -42.11 -33.61 -15.89
N LEU A 25 -41.06 -32.82 -15.60
CA LEU A 25 -40.01 -33.13 -14.61
C LEU A 25 -40.32 -32.53 -13.22
N ILE A 26 -41.56 -32.64 -12.77
CA ILE A 26 -42.05 -32.00 -11.53
C ILE A 26 -41.30 -32.43 -10.25
N ASN A 27 -40.63 -33.58 -10.25
CA ASN A 27 -39.87 -34.12 -9.12
C ASN A 27 -38.38 -33.79 -9.17
N LEU A 28 -37.93 -33.02 -10.18
CA LEU A 28 -36.53 -32.65 -10.32
C LEU A 28 -36.11 -31.72 -9.18
N MET A 29 -35.02 -32.09 -8.50
CA MET A 29 -34.45 -31.38 -7.36
C MET A 29 -33.09 -30.77 -7.69
N ALA A 30 -32.33 -31.35 -8.61
CA ALA A 30 -31.03 -30.84 -9.05
C ALA A 30 -30.96 -30.71 -10.57
N LEU A 31 -30.47 -29.57 -11.05
CA LEU A 31 -30.27 -29.29 -12.46
C LEU A 31 -28.92 -28.62 -12.69
N ASP A 32 -28.08 -29.24 -13.51
CA ASP A 32 -26.78 -28.70 -13.94
C ASP A 32 -26.84 -28.36 -15.43
N LEU A 33 -26.68 -27.08 -15.76
CA LEU A 33 -26.62 -26.52 -17.12
C LEU A 33 -25.27 -25.83 -17.39
N THR A 34 -24.21 -26.25 -16.69
CA THR A 34 -22.88 -25.63 -16.76
C THR A 34 -22.27 -25.73 -18.15
N GLY A 35 -21.49 -24.72 -18.55
CA GLY A 35 -20.64 -24.82 -19.75
C GLY A 35 -21.41 -24.82 -21.06
N ASN A 36 -22.62 -24.27 -21.07
CA ASN A 36 -23.39 -24.06 -22.28
C ASN A 36 -23.17 -22.62 -22.80
N LYS A 37 -24.02 -22.16 -23.71
CA LYS A 37 -23.95 -20.83 -24.34
C LYS A 37 -25.19 -20.00 -24.01
N LEU A 38 -25.79 -20.23 -22.84
CA LEU A 38 -27.01 -19.56 -22.43
C LEU A 38 -26.74 -18.07 -22.22
N ARG A 39 -27.59 -17.23 -22.82
CA ARG A 39 -27.53 -15.76 -22.68
C ARG A 39 -28.56 -15.19 -21.72
N THR A 40 -29.48 -16.02 -21.23
CA THR A 40 -30.54 -15.66 -20.28
C THR A 40 -30.87 -16.87 -19.44
N GLU A 41 -31.43 -16.66 -18.24
CA GLU A 41 -32.04 -17.76 -17.50
C GLU A 41 -33.18 -18.37 -18.34
N PRO A 42 -33.19 -19.68 -18.60
CA PRO A 42 -34.18 -20.26 -19.47
C PRO A 42 -35.60 -20.19 -18.86
N PRO A 43 -36.61 -19.66 -19.57
CA PRO A 43 -37.98 -19.56 -19.04
C PRO A 43 -38.57 -20.90 -18.59
N ALA A 44 -38.11 -22.03 -19.16
CA ALA A 44 -38.53 -23.37 -18.76
C ALA A 44 -38.23 -23.71 -17.29
N LEU A 45 -37.29 -23.01 -16.63
CA LEU A 45 -36.99 -23.20 -15.21
C LEU A 45 -38.22 -22.95 -14.33
N SER A 46 -39.13 -22.05 -14.72
CA SER A 46 -40.34 -21.76 -13.92
C SER A 46 -41.30 -22.95 -13.77
N SER A 47 -41.09 -24.02 -14.54
CA SER A 47 -41.88 -25.26 -14.48
C SER A 47 -41.34 -26.27 -13.46
N LEU A 48 -40.30 -25.92 -12.68
CA LEU A 48 -39.62 -26.80 -11.73
C LEU A 48 -39.90 -26.40 -10.26
N PRO A 49 -41.07 -26.73 -9.71
CA PRO A 49 -41.49 -26.26 -8.38
C PRO A 49 -40.68 -26.87 -7.21
N ASN A 50 -40.00 -27.99 -7.45
CA ASN A 50 -39.26 -28.75 -6.44
C ASN A 50 -37.74 -28.62 -6.57
N LEU A 51 -37.24 -27.72 -7.43
CA LEU A 51 -35.81 -27.55 -7.63
C LEU A 51 -35.16 -26.98 -6.37
N ILE A 52 -34.10 -27.65 -5.91
CA ILE A 52 -33.32 -27.31 -4.71
C ILE A 52 -31.94 -26.77 -5.12
N GLN A 53 -31.33 -27.34 -6.15
CA GLN A 53 -30.01 -26.97 -6.63
C GLN A 53 -30.03 -26.68 -8.14
N LEU A 54 -29.44 -25.54 -8.52
CA LEU A 54 -29.30 -25.12 -9.90
C LEU A 54 -27.88 -24.61 -10.16
N ASP A 55 -27.25 -25.14 -11.21
CA ASP A 55 -25.98 -24.65 -11.71
C ASP A 55 -26.13 -24.10 -13.14
N LEU A 56 -25.83 -22.81 -13.31
CA LEU A 56 -25.82 -22.06 -14.57
C LEU A 56 -24.41 -21.52 -14.88
N SER A 57 -23.37 -22.05 -14.23
CA SER A 57 -22.01 -21.55 -14.34
C SER A 57 -21.43 -21.72 -15.75
N ASN A 58 -20.41 -20.93 -16.09
CA ASN A 58 -19.71 -20.99 -17.37
C ASN A 58 -20.67 -20.88 -18.57
N ASN A 59 -21.52 -19.87 -18.55
CA ASN A 59 -22.43 -19.49 -19.63
C ASN A 59 -22.11 -18.04 -20.06
N SER A 60 -23.04 -17.32 -20.69
CA SER A 60 -22.85 -15.93 -21.12
C SER A 60 -24.03 -15.05 -20.74
N ILE A 61 -24.54 -15.23 -19.51
CA ILE A 61 -25.69 -14.47 -18.98
C ILE A 61 -25.20 -13.08 -18.54
N PRO A 62 -25.72 -11.97 -19.10
CA PRO A 62 -25.27 -10.61 -18.77
C PRO A 62 -26.11 -9.91 -17.69
N TYR A 63 -27.34 -10.36 -17.44
CA TYR A 63 -28.24 -9.82 -16.42
C TYR A 63 -29.27 -10.87 -15.99
N LEU A 64 -29.90 -10.64 -14.84
CA LEU A 64 -30.98 -11.47 -14.30
C LEU A 64 -32.35 -10.93 -14.75
N ALA A 65 -33.20 -11.84 -15.24
CA ALA A 65 -34.60 -11.61 -15.52
C ALA A 65 -35.43 -11.84 -14.24
N ASN A 66 -36.63 -12.40 -14.37
CA ASN A 66 -37.50 -12.77 -13.23
C ASN A 66 -37.72 -14.28 -13.14
N THR A 67 -36.97 -15.08 -13.89
CA THR A 67 -37.23 -16.51 -14.01
C THR A 67 -37.00 -17.23 -12.67
N LEU A 68 -35.91 -16.89 -11.97
CA LEU A 68 -35.52 -17.56 -10.72
C LEU A 68 -36.45 -17.28 -9.54
N THR A 69 -37.23 -16.19 -9.55
CA THR A 69 -38.12 -15.85 -8.42
C THR A 69 -39.24 -16.86 -8.20
N SER A 70 -39.60 -17.62 -9.25
CA SER A 70 -40.60 -18.69 -9.20
C SER A 70 -40.10 -19.98 -8.53
N LEU A 71 -38.79 -20.11 -8.30
CA LEU A 71 -38.17 -21.30 -7.74
C LEU A 71 -38.18 -21.27 -6.21
N HIS A 72 -39.36 -21.35 -5.60
CA HIS A 72 -39.57 -21.16 -4.15
C HIS A 72 -38.91 -22.21 -3.23
N ARG A 73 -38.36 -23.29 -3.78
CA ARG A 73 -37.62 -24.33 -3.04
C ARG A 73 -36.12 -24.29 -3.30
N LEU A 74 -35.65 -23.39 -4.17
CA LEU A 74 -34.24 -23.30 -4.52
C LEU A 74 -33.44 -22.85 -3.31
N LYS A 75 -32.40 -23.62 -2.98
CA LYS A 75 -31.49 -23.37 -1.86
C LYS A 75 -30.11 -23.00 -2.35
N ILE A 76 -29.61 -23.70 -3.38
CA ILE A 76 -28.25 -23.56 -3.87
C ILE A 76 -28.30 -23.10 -5.33
N LEU A 77 -27.65 -21.96 -5.62
CA LEU A 77 -27.53 -21.41 -6.96
C LEU A 77 -26.06 -21.04 -7.25
N SER A 78 -25.53 -21.60 -8.34
CA SER A 78 -24.25 -21.17 -8.90
C SER A 78 -24.43 -20.53 -10.27
N MET A 79 -23.87 -19.35 -10.47
CA MET A 79 -23.77 -18.67 -11.78
C MET A 79 -22.36 -18.12 -12.01
N ASP A 80 -21.35 -18.85 -11.53
CA ASP A 80 -19.95 -18.48 -11.69
C ASP A 80 -19.55 -18.37 -13.17
N TYR A 81 -18.53 -17.59 -13.49
CA TYR A 81 -18.00 -17.45 -14.84
C TYR A 81 -19.09 -17.10 -15.88
N ASN A 82 -19.90 -16.09 -15.56
CA ASN A 82 -20.85 -15.47 -16.48
C ASN A 82 -20.41 -14.01 -16.76
N THR A 83 -21.32 -13.18 -17.27
CA THR A 83 -21.03 -11.78 -17.62
C THR A 83 -21.91 -10.79 -16.87
N LEU A 84 -22.45 -11.18 -15.71
CA LEU A 84 -23.35 -10.35 -14.91
C LEU A 84 -22.66 -9.04 -14.51
N ALA A 85 -23.32 -7.91 -14.73
CA ALA A 85 -22.79 -6.58 -14.40
C ALA A 85 -23.30 -6.02 -13.06
N ASN A 86 -24.48 -6.46 -12.62
CA ASN A 86 -25.10 -6.02 -11.37
C ASN A 86 -25.95 -7.12 -10.75
N ILE A 87 -26.24 -6.97 -9.46
CA ILE A 87 -27.12 -7.85 -8.69
C ILE A 87 -28.28 -7.02 -8.17
N ASP A 88 -29.50 -7.51 -8.31
CA ASP A 88 -30.68 -7.02 -7.59
C ASP A 88 -31.31 -8.20 -6.85
N PHE A 89 -31.25 -8.20 -5.52
CA PHE A 89 -31.70 -9.33 -4.71
C PHE A 89 -33.20 -9.64 -4.86
N ARG A 90 -34.01 -8.73 -5.41
CA ARG A 90 -35.42 -9.01 -5.78
C ARG A 90 -35.56 -10.05 -6.89
N ARG A 91 -34.51 -10.31 -7.66
CA ARG A 91 -34.52 -11.26 -8.79
C ARG A 91 -34.22 -12.70 -8.36
N PHE A 92 -33.86 -12.90 -7.10
CA PHE A 92 -33.58 -14.22 -6.54
C PHE A 92 -34.77 -14.74 -5.72
N PRO A 93 -34.92 -16.08 -5.61
CA PRO A 93 -35.96 -16.66 -4.78
C PRO A 93 -35.68 -16.40 -3.29
N PRO A 94 -36.71 -16.16 -2.46
CA PRO A 94 -36.54 -15.86 -1.04
C PRO A 94 -35.97 -17.04 -0.24
N SER A 95 -36.08 -18.26 -0.75
CA SER A 95 -35.64 -19.50 -0.10
C SER A 95 -34.13 -19.73 -0.16
N LEU A 96 -33.40 -18.95 -0.95
CA LEU A 96 -31.99 -19.18 -1.26
C LEU A 96 -31.11 -19.12 -0.01
N THR A 97 -30.21 -20.09 0.16
CA THR A 97 -29.26 -20.16 1.28
C THR A 97 -27.82 -19.98 0.82
N ASP A 98 -27.49 -20.40 -0.41
CA ASP A 98 -26.14 -20.40 -0.94
C ASP A 98 -26.14 -19.85 -2.35
N LEU A 99 -25.41 -18.75 -2.55
CA LEU A 99 -25.29 -18.07 -3.83
C LEU A 99 -23.81 -17.88 -4.20
N SER A 100 -23.42 -18.42 -5.34
CA SER A 100 -22.10 -18.22 -5.95
C SER A 100 -22.21 -17.48 -7.27
N LEU A 101 -21.50 -16.36 -7.39
CA LEU A 101 -21.46 -15.46 -8.55
C LEU A 101 -20.01 -15.08 -8.90
N ARG A 102 -19.07 -16.01 -8.70
CA ARG A 102 -17.63 -15.78 -8.88
C ARG A 102 -17.31 -15.42 -10.32
N HIS A 103 -16.26 -14.63 -10.51
CA HIS A 103 -15.71 -14.32 -11.84
C HIS A 103 -16.77 -13.83 -12.84
N ASN A 104 -17.55 -12.84 -12.41
CA ASN A 104 -18.47 -12.09 -13.25
C ASN A 104 -17.94 -10.65 -13.44
N ASN A 105 -18.77 -9.73 -13.91
CA ASN A 105 -18.44 -8.31 -14.09
C ASN A 105 -19.17 -7.41 -13.07
N ILE A 106 -19.53 -7.93 -11.89
CA ILE A 106 -20.41 -7.24 -10.96
C ILE A 106 -19.70 -6.05 -10.33
N ASP A 107 -20.20 -4.84 -10.58
CA ASP A 107 -19.70 -3.60 -9.96
C ASP A 107 -20.66 -3.03 -8.90
N THR A 108 -21.93 -3.47 -8.93
CA THR A 108 -23.00 -2.93 -8.10
C THR A 108 -23.91 -4.04 -7.54
N VAL A 109 -24.13 -4.00 -6.22
CA VAL A 109 -25.08 -4.86 -5.51
C VAL A 109 -26.25 -4.03 -5.01
N HIS A 110 -27.48 -4.42 -5.38
CA HIS A 110 -28.70 -3.80 -4.88
C HIS A 110 -29.42 -4.72 -3.91
N PHE A 111 -29.49 -4.29 -2.64
CA PHE A 111 -30.21 -4.98 -1.57
C PHE A 111 -31.37 -4.13 -1.04
N ILE A 112 -32.50 -4.79 -0.84
CA ILE A 112 -33.69 -4.22 -0.18
C ILE A 112 -34.11 -5.21 0.89
N ASN A 113 -34.51 -4.70 2.05
CA ASN A 113 -35.05 -5.51 3.14
C ASN A 113 -36.17 -6.43 2.63
N GLU A 114 -36.34 -7.58 3.29
CA GLU A 114 -37.34 -8.61 2.93
C GLU A 114 -37.03 -9.45 1.67
N THR A 115 -35.85 -9.26 1.05
CA THR A 115 -35.34 -10.14 0.00
C THR A 115 -34.33 -11.16 0.55
N VAL A 116 -34.28 -12.36 -0.04
CA VAL A 116 -33.30 -13.44 0.28
C VAL A 116 -33.03 -13.66 1.78
N MET A 117 -34.13 -13.83 2.53
CA MET A 117 -34.15 -13.81 4.00
C MET A 117 -33.31 -14.91 4.68
N ASP A 118 -33.03 -15.99 3.96
CA ASP A 118 -32.29 -17.15 4.47
C ASP A 118 -30.87 -17.28 3.90
N LEU A 119 -30.39 -16.29 3.13
CA LEU A 119 -29.06 -16.36 2.48
C LEU A 119 -27.93 -16.41 3.51
N ARG A 120 -27.22 -17.54 3.59
CA ARG A 120 -26.13 -17.80 4.53
C ARG A 120 -24.77 -17.57 3.90
N ARG A 121 -24.57 -18.04 2.66
CA ARG A 121 -23.31 -17.91 1.92
C ARG A 121 -23.52 -17.04 0.69
N LEU A 122 -22.69 -16.01 0.57
CA LEU A 122 -22.62 -15.16 -0.62
C LEU A 122 -21.17 -15.09 -1.10
N ASP A 123 -20.92 -15.63 -2.29
CA ASP A 123 -19.61 -15.61 -2.93
C ASP A 123 -19.62 -14.72 -4.17
N LEU A 124 -18.88 -13.62 -4.06
CA LEU A 124 -18.72 -12.57 -5.07
C LEU A 124 -17.24 -12.41 -5.46
N ALA A 125 -16.41 -13.43 -5.21
CA ALA A 125 -14.99 -13.36 -5.51
C ALA A 125 -14.72 -13.11 -7.02
N GLY A 126 -13.69 -12.33 -7.33
CA GLY A 126 -13.28 -12.12 -8.73
C GLY A 126 -14.22 -11.22 -9.54
N ASN A 127 -14.88 -10.24 -8.90
CA ASN A 127 -15.78 -9.28 -9.54
C ASN A 127 -15.15 -7.87 -9.58
N LYS A 128 -15.96 -6.82 -9.75
CA LYS A 128 -15.52 -5.43 -9.97
C LYS A 128 -16.03 -4.46 -8.91
N LEU A 129 -16.36 -4.93 -7.72
CA LEU A 129 -16.83 -4.06 -6.62
C LEU A 129 -15.72 -3.08 -6.21
N GLU A 130 -16.03 -1.79 -6.15
CA GLU A 130 -15.04 -0.75 -5.81
C GLU A 130 -15.12 -0.25 -4.35
N HIS A 131 -16.28 -0.41 -3.70
CA HIS A 131 -16.51 0.04 -2.34
C HIS A 131 -17.62 -0.76 -1.66
N VAL A 132 -17.65 -0.70 -0.33
CA VAL A 132 -18.74 -1.24 0.50
C VAL A 132 -19.36 -0.12 1.33
N ALA A 133 -20.69 -0.02 1.29
CA ALA A 133 -21.44 0.99 2.02
C ALA A 133 -21.99 0.45 3.36
N SER A 134 -22.27 1.35 4.30
CA SER A 134 -22.85 1.03 5.61
C SER A 134 -24.36 1.20 5.71
N GLY A 135 -25.00 1.69 4.64
CA GLY A 135 -26.44 1.91 4.60
C GLY A 135 -26.95 2.27 3.20
N GLY A 136 -28.27 2.34 3.07
CA GLY A 136 -28.93 2.47 1.77
C GLY A 136 -29.14 1.11 1.10
N THR A 137 -29.26 1.12 -0.22
CA THR A 137 -29.57 -0.09 -1.01
C THR A 137 -28.44 -0.50 -1.96
N ILE A 138 -27.37 0.27 -2.06
CA ILE A 138 -26.27 0.09 -3.03
C ILE A 138 -25.02 -0.38 -2.30
N ASN A 139 -24.42 -1.49 -2.74
CA ASN A 139 -23.24 -2.12 -2.15
C ASN A 139 -23.41 -2.38 -0.64
N VAL A 140 -24.63 -2.79 -0.27
CA VAL A 140 -25.03 -3.26 1.05
C VAL A 140 -25.45 -4.72 0.90
N PHE A 141 -25.08 -5.56 1.87
CA PHE A 141 -25.33 -7.01 1.81
C PHE A 141 -26.53 -7.44 2.69
N PRO A 142 -27.19 -8.57 2.37
CA PRO A 142 -28.34 -9.06 3.14
C PRO A 142 -27.99 -9.42 4.59
N HIS A 143 -28.85 -9.04 5.55
CA HIS A 143 -28.66 -9.26 6.98
C HIS A 143 -28.44 -10.72 7.41
N SER A 144 -28.94 -11.66 6.61
CA SER A 144 -28.87 -13.10 6.85
C SER A 144 -27.48 -13.70 6.61
N VAL A 145 -26.62 -13.01 5.88
CA VAL A 145 -25.32 -13.53 5.44
C VAL A 145 -24.42 -13.85 6.63
N ARG A 146 -23.87 -15.06 6.58
CA ARG A 146 -22.93 -15.64 7.55
C ARG A 146 -21.51 -15.66 7.01
N LEU A 147 -21.37 -16.01 5.73
CA LEU A 147 -20.10 -16.14 5.02
C LEU A 147 -20.14 -15.25 3.78
N LEU A 148 -19.25 -14.25 3.74
CA LEU A 148 -19.15 -13.30 2.65
C LEU A 148 -17.76 -13.35 2.03
N ASP A 149 -17.67 -13.82 0.80
CA ASP A 149 -16.43 -13.74 0.01
C ASP A 149 -16.56 -12.60 -1.02
N ILE A 150 -15.78 -11.54 -0.82
CA ILE A 150 -15.64 -10.40 -1.73
C ILE A 150 -14.16 -10.20 -2.10
N SER A 151 -13.38 -11.28 -2.05
CA SER A 151 -11.97 -11.29 -2.42
C SER A 151 -11.79 -11.03 -3.93
N SER A 152 -10.57 -10.64 -4.32
CA SER A 152 -10.22 -10.44 -5.74
C SER A 152 -11.17 -9.47 -6.47
N ASN A 153 -11.60 -8.41 -5.78
CA ASN A 153 -12.42 -7.33 -6.34
C ASN A 153 -11.57 -6.05 -6.50
N HIS A 154 -12.21 -4.91 -6.72
CA HIS A 154 -11.55 -3.60 -6.86
C HIS A 154 -11.75 -2.70 -5.63
N ILE A 155 -11.99 -3.28 -4.46
CA ILE A 155 -12.45 -2.52 -3.28
C ILE A 155 -11.30 -1.64 -2.77
N LYS A 156 -11.52 -0.33 -2.76
CA LYS A 156 -10.57 0.69 -2.26
C LYS A 156 -11.01 1.28 -0.93
N HIS A 157 -12.31 1.26 -0.64
CA HIS A 157 -12.88 1.89 0.53
C HIS A 157 -14.01 1.06 1.13
N ILE A 158 -13.99 0.90 2.45
CA ILE A 158 -15.05 0.28 3.23
C ILE A 158 -15.52 1.34 4.23
N SER A 159 -16.80 1.70 4.17
CA SER A 159 -17.39 2.65 5.11
C SER A 159 -17.33 2.12 6.54
N GLU A 160 -17.24 3.03 7.51
CA GLU A 160 -17.37 2.65 8.92
C GLU A 160 -18.73 1.98 9.17
N LYS A 161 -18.73 0.92 9.96
CA LYS A 161 -19.91 0.08 10.22
C LYS A 161 -20.51 -0.56 8.96
N ALA A 162 -19.75 -0.68 7.86
CA ALA A 162 -20.19 -1.32 6.60
C ALA A 162 -20.87 -2.68 6.79
N PHE A 163 -20.34 -3.47 7.74
CA PHE A 163 -20.85 -4.80 8.05
C PHE A 163 -21.58 -4.83 9.42
N GLY A 164 -21.91 -3.67 9.99
CA GLY A 164 -22.49 -3.56 11.33
C GLY A 164 -23.87 -4.22 11.43
N HIS A 165 -24.68 -4.12 10.38
CA HIS A 165 -26.04 -4.67 10.29
C HIS A 165 -26.10 -6.18 10.03
N LEU A 166 -24.96 -6.82 9.77
CA LEU A 166 -24.86 -8.24 9.49
C LEU A 166 -24.64 -9.04 10.79
N GLU A 167 -25.69 -9.17 11.60
CA GLU A 167 -25.61 -9.75 12.96
C GLU A 167 -25.16 -11.22 12.96
N LYS A 168 -25.44 -11.96 11.89
CA LYS A 168 -25.09 -13.38 11.74
C LYS A 168 -23.73 -13.61 11.08
N LEU A 169 -23.04 -12.55 10.68
CA LEU A 169 -21.78 -12.63 9.94
C LEU A 169 -20.67 -13.23 10.79
N ILE A 170 -20.01 -14.24 10.25
CA ILE A 170 -18.94 -15.00 10.88
C ILE A 170 -17.63 -14.81 10.13
N MET A 171 -17.68 -14.80 8.80
CA MET A 171 -16.48 -14.73 7.98
C MET A 171 -16.63 -13.70 6.86
N ILE A 172 -15.60 -12.87 6.71
CA ILE A 172 -15.44 -11.95 5.58
C ILE A 172 -14.08 -12.20 4.91
N ASP A 173 -14.09 -12.44 3.61
CA ASP A 173 -12.88 -12.46 2.80
C ASP A 173 -12.73 -11.16 1.99
N LEU A 174 -11.70 -10.37 2.31
CA LEU A 174 -11.33 -9.12 1.63
C LEU A 174 -10.00 -9.26 0.87
N ARG A 175 -9.45 -10.46 0.75
CA ARG A 175 -8.12 -10.66 0.14
C ARG A 175 -8.04 -10.14 -1.28
N SER A 176 -6.84 -9.77 -1.71
CA SER A 176 -6.57 -9.37 -3.10
C SER A 176 -7.48 -8.24 -3.60
N ASN A 177 -7.72 -7.23 -2.77
CA ASN A 177 -8.42 -6.00 -3.13
C ASN A 177 -7.40 -4.83 -3.21
N PHE A 178 -7.88 -3.59 -3.21
CA PHE A 178 -7.07 -2.37 -3.35
C PHE A 178 -7.15 -1.49 -2.08
N LEU A 179 -7.33 -2.12 -0.92
CA LEU A 179 -7.42 -1.42 0.35
C LEU A 179 -6.03 -0.90 0.77
N SER A 180 -5.92 0.40 1.01
CA SER A 180 -4.72 1.00 1.62
C SER A 180 -4.81 1.07 3.15
N GLU A 181 -6.01 0.99 3.71
CA GLU A 181 -6.31 1.05 5.13
C GLU A 181 -7.62 0.32 5.41
N ILE A 182 -7.73 -0.30 6.59
CA ILE A 182 -8.98 -0.87 7.10
C ILE A 182 -9.11 -0.52 8.58
N LYS A 183 -10.21 0.12 8.96
CA LYS A 183 -10.53 0.43 10.35
C LYS A 183 -11.23 -0.76 11.02
N GLU A 184 -10.97 -0.93 12.32
CA GLU A 184 -11.60 -1.98 13.12
C GLU A 184 -13.13 -1.92 13.08
N ASN A 185 -13.69 -0.72 13.24
CA ASN A 185 -15.13 -0.49 13.25
C ASN A 185 -15.80 -0.63 11.86
N ALA A 186 -15.02 -0.77 10.78
CA ALA A 186 -15.56 -1.04 9.46
C ALA A 186 -16.01 -2.51 9.35
N VAL A 187 -15.22 -3.44 9.90
CA VAL A 187 -15.45 -4.90 9.84
C VAL A 187 -15.99 -5.50 11.14
N GLY A 188 -15.76 -4.84 12.27
CA GLY A 188 -16.31 -5.19 13.57
C GLY A 188 -17.80 -4.87 13.70
N SER A 189 -18.39 -5.37 14.79
CA SER A 189 -19.71 -4.95 15.24
C SER A 189 -19.78 -5.07 16.75
N GLU A 190 -20.26 -4.01 17.41
CA GLU A 190 -20.48 -3.98 18.86
C GLU A 190 -21.64 -4.89 19.30
N THR A 191 -22.54 -5.25 18.37
CA THR A 191 -23.71 -6.10 18.63
C THR A 191 -23.50 -7.55 18.19
N ALA A 192 -22.34 -7.88 17.60
CA ALA A 192 -22.09 -9.24 17.13
C ALA A 192 -22.00 -10.21 18.30
N LEU A 193 -22.88 -11.23 18.28
CA LEU A 193 -22.89 -12.31 19.26
C LEU A 193 -21.79 -13.36 19.00
N GLN A 194 -21.08 -13.26 17.86
CA GLN A 194 -20.10 -14.24 17.41
C GLN A 194 -18.80 -13.56 16.96
N LYS A 195 -17.71 -14.31 17.08
CA LYS A 195 -16.37 -13.92 16.62
C LYS A 195 -16.36 -13.79 15.11
N ARG A 196 -16.02 -12.59 14.60
CA ARG A 196 -15.85 -12.35 13.16
C ARG A 196 -14.43 -12.65 12.73
N GLN A 197 -14.29 -13.57 11.79
CA GLN A 197 -13.05 -13.90 11.10
C GLN A 197 -12.93 -13.04 9.85
N VAL A 198 -11.78 -12.40 9.68
CA VAL A 198 -11.51 -11.48 8.56
C VAL A 198 -10.21 -11.90 7.88
N TYR A 199 -10.23 -11.99 6.55
CA TYR A 199 -9.04 -12.24 5.72
C TYR A 199 -8.75 -11.01 4.88
N VAL A 200 -7.49 -10.54 4.87
CA VAL A 200 -7.12 -9.21 4.35
C VAL A 200 -5.86 -9.22 3.46
N SER A 201 -5.08 -10.29 3.45
CA SER A 201 -3.83 -10.40 2.68
C SER A 201 -3.99 -10.05 1.18
N GLY A 202 -2.89 -9.62 0.54
CA GLY A 202 -2.91 -9.23 -0.87
C GLY A 202 -3.50 -7.83 -1.15
N ASN A 203 -3.68 -6.99 -0.12
CA ASN A 203 -4.08 -5.59 -0.27
C ASN A 203 -2.85 -4.64 -0.16
N PRO A 204 -2.82 -3.50 -0.89
CA PRO A 204 -1.73 -2.52 -0.84
C PRO A 204 -1.80 -1.62 0.41
N LEU A 205 -1.80 -2.25 1.58
CA LEU A 205 -1.93 -1.57 2.87
C LEU A 205 -0.74 -0.64 3.14
N VAL A 206 -0.98 0.47 3.83
CA VAL A 206 0.06 1.35 4.39
C VAL A 206 0.28 0.96 5.84
N CYS A 207 1.54 0.82 6.29
CA CYS A 207 1.93 0.51 7.67
C CYS A 207 1.63 1.70 8.60
N SER A 208 0.36 2.02 8.77
CA SER A 208 -0.13 3.04 9.68
C SER A 208 -0.55 2.42 11.01
N CYS A 209 -0.63 3.26 12.02
CA CYS A 209 -1.12 2.86 13.34
C CYS A 209 -2.54 2.31 13.36
N SER A 210 -3.37 2.68 12.37
CA SER A 210 -4.74 2.19 12.25
C SER A 210 -4.82 0.71 11.93
N LEU A 211 -3.73 0.05 11.53
CA LEU A 211 -3.68 -1.40 11.36
C LEU A 211 -3.42 -2.17 12.66
N ARG A 212 -3.11 -1.49 13.76
CA ARG A 212 -2.73 -2.15 15.02
C ARG A 212 -3.81 -3.10 15.55
N TRP A 213 -5.09 -2.84 15.30
CA TRP A 213 -6.18 -3.71 15.74
C TRP A 213 -6.11 -5.12 15.12
N MET A 214 -5.40 -5.28 14.00
CA MET A 214 -5.20 -6.57 13.33
C MET A 214 -4.18 -7.45 14.07
N MET A 215 -3.40 -6.87 14.98
CA MET A 215 -2.36 -7.56 15.75
C MET A 215 -2.95 -8.32 16.94
N HIS A 216 -2.18 -9.29 17.43
CA HIS A 216 -2.53 -10.15 18.58
C HIS A 216 -3.89 -10.86 18.44
N PRO A 217 -4.13 -11.60 17.34
CA PRO A 217 -5.39 -12.30 17.09
C PRO A 217 -5.76 -13.31 18.21
N GLU A 218 -4.75 -13.85 18.90
CA GLU A 218 -4.88 -14.83 20.00
C GLU A 218 -5.68 -14.27 21.19
N THR A 219 -5.47 -12.99 21.52
CA THR A 219 -6.07 -12.34 22.70
C THR A 219 -7.33 -11.57 22.37
N LYS A 220 -7.72 -11.51 21.10
CA LYS A 220 -8.80 -10.66 20.63
C LYS A 220 -10.10 -11.45 20.45
N GLU A 221 -11.18 -10.91 20.98
CA GLU A 221 -12.50 -11.54 20.92
C GLU A 221 -13.12 -11.40 19.53
N SER A 222 -13.23 -10.18 18.99
CA SER A 222 -13.78 -9.90 17.65
C SER A 222 -13.49 -8.44 17.27
N PRO A 223 -13.25 -8.08 15.99
CA PRO A 223 -12.96 -8.96 14.85
C PRO A 223 -11.53 -9.48 14.89
N VAL A 224 -11.29 -10.68 14.35
CA VAL A 224 -9.98 -11.34 14.32
C VAL A 224 -9.51 -11.58 12.90
N VAL A 225 -8.28 -11.15 12.62
CA VAL A 225 -7.64 -11.32 11.33
C VAL A 225 -6.95 -12.68 11.30
N MET A 226 -7.37 -13.53 10.37
CA MET A 226 -6.93 -14.92 10.31
C MET A 226 -5.62 -15.10 9.53
N ASP A 227 -5.32 -14.19 8.60
CA ASP A 227 -4.17 -14.25 7.70
C ASP A 227 -3.11 -13.17 7.99
N VAL A 228 -3.01 -12.73 9.26
CA VAL A 228 -2.11 -11.64 9.69
C VAL A 228 -0.65 -11.84 9.27
N ASN A 229 -0.20 -13.10 9.21
CA ASN A 229 1.17 -13.46 8.85
C ASN A 229 1.51 -13.22 7.38
N ASP A 230 0.50 -13.19 6.51
CA ASP A 230 0.64 -12.99 5.06
C ASP A 230 0.43 -11.52 4.66
N ILE A 231 0.14 -10.64 5.64
CA ILE A 231 -0.08 -9.22 5.39
C ILE A 231 1.26 -8.51 5.22
N VAL A 232 1.41 -7.86 4.07
CA VAL A 232 2.51 -6.95 3.74
C VAL A 232 1.94 -5.54 3.64
N CYS A 233 2.67 -4.55 4.16
CA CYS A 233 2.30 -3.14 4.07
C CYS A 233 3.49 -2.29 3.60
N ALA A 234 3.18 -1.15 2.99
CA ALA A 234 4.14 -0.14 2.58
C ALA A 234 4.43 0.84 3.73
N HIS A 235 5.69 1.16 3.96
CA HIS A 235 6.08 2.07 5.04
C HIS A 235 5.50 3.49 4.85
N SER A 236 5.00 4.09 5.93
CA SER A 236 4.28 5.38 5.88
C SER A 236 5.11 6.56 5.38
N VAL A 237 6.42 6.55 5.60
CA VAL A 237 7.35 7.63 5.19
C VAL A 237 8.08 7.29 3.89
N HIS A 238 8.30 5.99 3.64
CA HIS A 238 9.06 5.49 2.49
C HIS A 238 8.22 4.43 1.76
N PRO A 239 7.29 4.82 0.87
CA PRO A 239 6.31 3.90 0.28
C PRO A 239 6.92 2.73 -0.50
N ASP A 240 8.15 2.88 -1.01
CA ASP A 240 8.87 1.82 -1.72
C ASP A 240 9.38 0.71 -0.80
N HIS A 241 9.44 0.98 0.51
CA HIS A 241 9.85 0.00 1.50
C HIS A 241 8.65 -0.81 1.98
N LEU A 242 8.56 -2.05 1.50
CA LEU A 242 7.56 -3.02 1.93
C LEU A 242 8.08 -3.85 3.11
N MET A 243 7.20 -4.15 4.06
CA MET A 243 7.49 -5.00 5.22
C MET A 243 6.28 -5.83 5.62
N SER A 244 6.50 -6.97 6.28
CA SER A 244 5.40 -7.73 6.86
C SER A 244 4.79 -6.97 8.03
N LEU A 245 3.49 -7.11 8.26
CA LEU A 245 2.79 -6.39 9.33
C LEU A 245 3.35 -6.74 10.72
N ASN A 246 3.70 -8.02 10.94
CA ASN A 246 4.38 -8.48 12.16
C ASN A 246 5.74 -7.80 12.37
N GLN A 247 6.53 -7.63 11.31
CA GLN A 247 7.79 -6.92 11.39
C GLN A 247 7.54 -5.44 11.71
N ALA A 248 6.57 -4.81 11.05
CA ALA A 248 6.21 -3.41 11.27
C ALA A 248 5.84 -3.14 12.73
N ASP A 249 4.99 -3.99 13.33
CA ASP A 249 4.61 -3.89 14.74
C ASP A 249 5.81 -4.12 15.68
N ALA A 250 6.57 -5.21 15.48
CA ALA A 250 7.72 -5.55 16.31
C ALA A 250 8.86 -4.51 16.28
N SER A 251 8.98 -3.78 15.17
CA SER A 251 9.97 -2.71 14.96
C SER A 251 9.39 -1.30 15.10
N GLN A 252 8.18 -1.16 15.65
CA GLN A 252 7.51 0.12 15.95
C GLN A 252 7.28 1.03 14.72
N GLN A 253 7.22 0.44 13.51
CA GLN A 253 7.04 1.11 12.21
C GLN A 253 5.56 1.32 11.82
N LEU A 254 4.61 0.98 12.70
CA LEU A 254 3.21 1.36 12.53
C LEU A 254 3.05 2.83 12.95
N LEU A 255 3.11 3.72 11.98
CA LEU A 255 3.19 5.16 12.21
C LEU A 255 1.81 5.84 12.11
N CYS A 256 1.47 6.67 13.09
CA CYS A 256 0.30 7.53 13.08
C CYS A 256 0.68 8.92 12.56
N LYS A 257 0.01 9.38 11.51
CA LYS A 257 0.12 10.78 11.07
C LYS A 257 -0.69 11.68 11.99
N TYR A 258 -0.13 12.83 12.40
CA TYR A 258 -0.81 13.76 13.30
C TYR A 258 -0.60 15.23 12.89
N GLN A 259 -1.53 16.10 13.32
CA GLN A 259 -1.41 17.56 13.22
C GLN A 259 -1.17 18.19 14.59
N SER A 260 -1.90 17.74 15.60
CA SER A 260 -1.61 18.00 17.00
C SER A 260 -1.95 16.76 17.79
N GLU A 261 -1.09 16.41 18.74
CA GLU A 261 -1.29 15.28 19.63
C GLU A 261 -0.88 15.65 21.04
N CYS A 262 -1.66 15.17 22.00
CA CYS A 262 -1.38 15.31 23.41
C CYS A 262 -0.92 13.97 23.96
N LEU A 263 0.27 13.96 24.57
CA LEU A 263 0.79 12.78 25.23
C LEU A 263 -0.20 12.32 26.32
N LYS A 264 -0.37 10.99 26.45
CA LYS A 264 -1.20 10.39 27.51
C LYS A 264 -0.71 10.88 28.88
N GLY A 265 -1.63 11.40 29.68
CA GLY A 265 -1.34 11.96 31.01
C GLY A 265 -0.99 13.45 31.03
N CYS A 266 -1.30 14.23 29.98
CA CYS A 266 -1.00 15.68 29.98
C CYS A 266 -1.78 16.50 31.00
N ASP A 267 -3.04 16.30 31.36
CA ASP A 267 -3.86 17.27 32.13
C ASP A 267 -4.08 18.65 31.45
N CYS A 268 -3.02 19.34 31.04
CA CYS A 268 -2.99 20.60 30.32
C CYS A 268 -3.80 20.63 29.02
N CYS A 269 -3.85 19.51 28.30
CA CYS A 269 -4.55 19.42 27.02
C CYS A 269 -6.08 19.46 27.11
N LEU A 270 -6.64 19.43 28.33
CA LEU A 270 -8.07 19.57 28.57
C LEU A 270 -8.49 21.03 28.82
N GLN A 271 -7.52 21.96 28.90
CA GLN A 271 -7.77 23.37 29.24
C GLN A 271 -7.35 24.28 28.07
N PRO A 272 -8.18 25.26 27.65
CA PRO A 272 -7.88 26.13 26.50
C PRO A 272 -6.89 27.27 26.79
N VAL A 273 -6.27 27.32 27.98
CA VAL A 273 -5.58 28.53 28.46
C VAL A 273 -4.11 28.26 28.73
N GLY A 274 -3.25 28.63 27.79
CA GLY A 274 -1.79 28.66 27.94
C GLY A 274 -1.01 27.77 26.96
N GLU A 275 0.30 28.04 26.83
CA GLU A 275 1.23 27.18 26.10
C GLU A 275 1.37 25.83 26.82
N CYS A 276 0.88 24.76 26.19
CA CYS A 276 0.93 23.41 26.74
C CYS A 276 2.25 22.73 26.38
N ALA A 277 3.16 22.60 27.35
CA ALA A 277 4.50 22.07 27.13
C ALA A 277 4.56 20.60 26.64
N CYS A 278 3.51 19.80 26.85
CA CYS A 278 3.42 18.40 26.39
C CYS A 278 2.46 18.20 25.20
N GLN A 279 1.92 19.29 24.63
CA GLN A 279 1.24 19.23 23.35
C GLN A 279 2.27 19.24 22.22
N SER A 280 2.27 18.19 21.40
CA SER A 280 3.09 18.11 20.21
C SER A 280 2.28 18.57 19.00
N THR A 281 2.62 19.72 18.45
CA THR A 281 1.99 20.26 17.25
C THR A 281 2.94 20.11 16.06
N CYS A 282 2.44 19.56 14.96
CA CYS A 282 3.21 19.43 13.73
C CYS A 282 3.40 20.82 13.10
N PRO A 283 4.65 21.21 12.76
CA PRO A 283 4.89 22.52 12.17
C PRO A 283 4.20 22.70 10.80
N PRO A 284 3.75 23.92 10.46
CA PRO A 284 3.23 24.21 9.13
C PRO A 284 4.24 23.89 8.03
N GLY A 285 3.80 23.18 6.98
CA GLY A 285 4.67 22.73 5.88
C GLY A 285 5.44 21.44 6.19
N CYS A 286 5.22 20.84 7.36
CA CYS A 286 5.72 19.54 7.72
C CYS A 286 4.60 18.50 7.77
N THR A 287 4.99 17.23 7.63
CA THR A 287 4.18 16.07 7.96
C THR A 287 4.86 15.35 9.10
N CYS A 288 4.10 15.02 10.15
CA CYS A 288 4.64 14.41 11.35
C CYS A 288 3.96 13.06 11.58
N TRP A 289 4.76 12.11 12.02
CA TRP A 289 4.34 10.78 12.40
C TRP A 289 4.88 10.40 13.76
N HIS A 290 4.09 9.64 14.52
CA HIS A 290 4.51 9.06 15.78
C HIS A 290 4.21 7.56 15.79
N SER A 291 5.04 6.79 16.46
CA SER A 291 4.77 5.38 16.70
C SER A 291 3.71 5.23 17.78
N VAL A 292 2.87 4.20 17.66
CA VAL A 292 1.75 3.91 18.59
C VAL A 292 2.23 3.39 19.96
N SER A 293 3.53 3.20 20.15
CA SER A 293 4.06 2.63 21.39
C SER A 293 5.35 3.33 21.84
N ALA A 294 5.24 4.15 22.89
CA ALA A 294 6.37 4.52 23.73
C ALA A 294 6.48 3.50 24.86
N SER A 295 7.32 2.47 24.68
CA SER A 295 7.74 1.64 25.81
C SER A 295 8.92 2.33 26.50
N LEU A 296 9.02 2.23 27.82
CA LEU A 296 10.20 2.67 28.57
C LEU A 296 11.50 2.00 28.07
N SER A 297 11.41 0.81 27.47
CA SER A 297 12.56 0.04 26.96
C SER A 297 12.93 0.32 25.50
N ARG A 298 12.03 0.93 24.70
CA ARG A 298 12.24 1.28 23.29
C ARG A 298 11.49 2.57 22.97
N PRO A 299 12.17 3.73 22.95
CA PRO A 299 11.53 4.98 22.57
C PRO A 299 10.97 4.83 21.16
N GLY A 300 9.66 5.10 21.00
CA GLY A 300 9.00 4.97 19.71
C GLY A 300 9.58 5.94 18.69
N GLN A 301 9.47 5.60 17.41
CA GLN A 301 9.89 6.49 16.33
C GLN A 301 8.93 7.68 16.20
N ASN A 302 9.50 8.87 16.13
CA ASN A 302 8.78 10.11 15.85
C ASN A 302 9.48 10.79 14.67
N VAL A 303 8.83 10.76 13.52
CA VAL A 303 9.39 11.24 12.26
C VAL A 303 8.75 12.57 11.92
N VAL A 304 9.56 13.58 11.62
CA VAL A 304 9.09 14.88 11.14
C VAL A 304 9.73 15.13 9.78
N HIS A 305 8.89 15.28 8.76
CA HIS A 305 9.34 15.52 7.39
C HIS A 305 8.78 16.84 6.88
N CYS A 306 9.67 17.80 6.67
CA CYS A 306 9.36 19.17 6.31
C CYS A 306 9.78 19.45 4.87
N HIS A 307 8.86 19.96 4.04
CA HIS A 307 9.15 20.26 2.64
C HIS A 307 9.01 21.75 2.38
N ARG A 308 10.06 22.36 1.79
CA ARG A 308 10.05 23.77 1.34
C ARG A 308 9.71 24.76 2.46
N VAL A 309 10.08 24.44 3.70
CA VAL A 309 9.84 25.30 4.86
C VAL A 309 10.92 26.38 4.95
N ARG A 310 10.53 27.55 5.44
CA ARG A 310 11.44 28.64 5.78
C ARG A 310 11.86 28.53 7.24
N ILE A 311 13.13 28.24 7.49
CA ILE A 311 13.64 27.98 8.84
C ILE A 311 13.48 29.19 9.78
N ASP A 312 13.58 30.41 9.24
CA ASP A 312 13.36 31.67 9.97
C ASP A 312 11.94 31.81 10.55
N ARG A 313 10.99 31.00 10.10
CA ARG A 313 9.59 30.99 10.56
C ARG A 313 9.15 29.64 11.10
N LEU A 314 10.10 28.76 11.40
CA LEU A 314 9.80 27.42 11.88
C LEU A 314 9.16 27.52 13.27
N THR A 315 7.95 26.99 13.41
CA THR A 315 7.35 26.79 14.73
C THR A 315 8.12 25.70 15.48
N PRO A 316 8.06 25.65 16.82
CA PRO A 316 8.81 24.67 17.60
C PRO A 316 8.62 23.23 17.10
N ILE A 317 9.73 22.57 16.79
CA ILE A 317 9.75 21.14 16.42
C ILE A 317 9.40 20.30 17.67
N PRO A 318 8.58 19.23 17.56
CA PRO A 318 8.28 18.36 18.69
C PRO A 318 9.54 17.85 19.41
N ASN A 319 9.59 17.95 20.74
CA ASN A 319 10.75 17.56 21.54
C ASN A 319 11.08 16.06 21.49
N ILE A 320 10.08 15.23 21.16
CA ILE A 320 10.18 13.76 21.09
C ILE A 320 10.68 13.24 19.73
N VAL A 321 11.01 14.13 18.79
CA VAL A 321 11.46 13.75 17.44
C VAL A 321 12.71 12.86 17.50
N THR A 322 12.67 11.76 16.75
CA THR A 322 13.80 10.82 16.60
C THR A 322 14.40 10.92 15.21
N GLU A 323 13.60 11.26 14.20
CA GLU A 323 14.03 11.41 12.82
C GLU A 323 13.49 12.72 12.24
N LEU A 324 14.39 13.57 11.74
CA LEU A 324 14.05 14.90 11.25
C LEU A 324 14.60 15.09 9.85
N HIS A 325 13.71 15.40 8.91
CA HIS A 325 14.01 15.51 7.49
C HIS A 325 13.59 16.89 6.98
N PHE A 326 14.55 17.65 6.45
CA PHE A 326 14.38 18.94 5.78
C PHE A 326 14.99 18.90 4.38
N PRO A 327 14.53 18.04 3.46
CA PRO A 327 15.02 18.10 2.09
C PRO A 327 14.61 19.41 1.41
N ASP A 328 15.46 19.89 0.50
CA ASP A 328 15.19 21.05 -0.34
C ASP A 328 14.97 22.37 0.41
N VAL A 329 15.57 22.52 1.60
CA VAL A 329 15.46 23.73 2.42
C VAL A 329 16.69 24.60 2.25
N ARG A 330 16.54 25.92 2.24
CA ARG A 330 17.71 26.82 2.37
C ARG A 330 17.96 27.04 3.85
N MET A 331 19.08 26.54 4.35
CA MET A 331 19.43 26.56 5.77
C MET A 331 20.91 26.85 5.93
N ASP A 332 21.27 27.82 6.77
CA ASP A 332 22.64 27.99 7.24
C ASP A 332 22.80 27.39 8.66
N ALA A 333 23.99 27.51 9.26
CA ALA A 333 24.20 27.02 10.63
C ALA A 333 23.21 27.62 11.66
N SER A 334 22.79 28.88 11.49
CA SER A 334 21.80 29.50 12.38
C SER A 334 20.43 28.84 12.28
N GLY A 335 20.11 28.31 11.10
CA GLY A 335 18.90 27.53 10.90
C GLY A 335 18.92 26.16 11.59
N LEU A 336 20.09 25.53 11.72
CA LEU A 336 20.24 24.34 12.56
C LEU A 336 20.07 24.70 14.03
N ASP A 337 20.67 25.79 14.49
CA ASP A 337 20.53 26.27 15.88
C ASP A 337 19.07 26.56 16.26
N ALA A 338 18.24 27.00 15.30
CA ALA A 338 16.81 27.25 15.49
C ALA A 338 15.98 25.98 15.80
N ILE A 339 16.48 24.78 15.46
CA ILE A 339 15.84 23.50 15.82
C ILE A 339 15.87 23.29 17.34
N GLY A 340 16.90 23.83 18.01
CA GLY A 340 17.17 23.68 19.42
C GLY A 340 17.59 22.27 19.83
N THR A 341 17.83 22.07 21.11
CA THR A 341 18.29 20.79 21.67
C THR A 341 17.25 19.68 21.48
N ARG A 342 17.67 18.58 20.83
CA ARG A 342 16.85 17.38 20.61
C ARG A 342 17.60 16.14 21.10
N ASN A 343 17.37 15.80 22.36
CA ASN A 343 18.07 14.72 23.05
C ASN A 343 17.74 13.31 22.53
N GLN A 344 16.65 13.16 21.78
CA GLN A 344 16.20 11.89 21.22
C GLN A 344 16.46 11.77 19.71
N LEU A 345 17.01 12.82 19.08
CA LEU A 345 17.24 12.83 17.64
C LEU A 345 18.37 11.86 17.27
N VAL A 346 18.06 10.92 16.38
CA VAL A 346 18.95 9.86 15.88
C VAL A 346 19.28 10.09 14.42
N VAL A 347 18.33 10.56 13.61
CA VAL A 347 18.50 10.82 12.18
C VAL A 347 18.24 12.30 11.90
N LEU A 348 19.21 12.97 11.28
CA LEU A 348 19.04 14.31 10.73
C LEU A 348 19.35 14.28 9.24
N ASN A 349 18.34 14.58 8.43
CA ASN A 349 18.48 14.72 6.99
C ASN A 349 18.23 16.17 6.59
N VAL A 350 19.25 16.79 6.01
CA VAL A 350 19.21 18.14 5.45
C VAL A 350 19.78 18.11 4.03
N SER A 351 19.52 17.04 3.30
CA SER A 351 19.97 16.83 1.93
C SER A 351 19.37 17.84 0.96
N ASN A 352 20.02 18.01 -0.20
CA ASN A 352 19.61 18.92 -1.28
C ASN A 352 19.35 20.36 -0.80
N SER A 353 20.08 20.77 0.23
CA SER A 353 19.88 22.04 0.94
C SER A 353 21.18 22.82 0.94
N ARG A 354 21.18 24.10 0.60
CA ARG A 354 22.42 24.90 0.62
C ARG A 354 22.83 25.18 2.05
N ILE A 355 23.81 24.43 2.58
CA ILE A 355 24.29 24.59 3.95
C ILE A 355 25.67 25.24 3.94
N SER A 356 25.80 26.32 4.68
CA SER A 356 27.07 27.03 4.88
C SER A 356 27.26 27.41 6.33
N GLY A 357 28.53 27.49 6.76
CA GLY A 357 28.90 27.99 8.07
C GLY A 357 28.78 26.97 9.21
N LEU A 358 28.81 25.66 8.92
CA LEU A 358 28.85 24.62 9.96
C LEU A 358 30.07 24.82 10.87
N THR A 359 29.82 24.98 12.17
CA THR A 359 30.87 25.12 13.19
C THR A 359 30.84 23.95 14.17
N HIS A 360 31.84 23.88 15.05
CA HIS A 360 31.94 22.81 16.04
C HIS A 360 30.73 22.70 16.99
N ASP A 361 29.96 23.77 17.16
CA ASP A 361 28.83 23.81 18.09
C ASP A 361 27.52 23.34 17.44
N THR A 362 27.44 23.35 16.11
CA THR A 362 26.19 23.16 15.37
C THR A 362 25.51 21.80 15.63
N LEU A 363 26.28 20.75 15.94
CA LEU A 363 25.75 19.41 16.25
C LEU A 363 25.72 19.07 17.75
N LEU A 364 26.18 19.97 18.64
CA LEU A 364 26.17 19.76 20.10
C LEU A 364 24.77 19.51 20.64
N GLN A 365 23.77 20.15 20.02
CA GLN A 365 22.36 20.06 20.37
C GLN A 365 21.71 18.71 20.04
N PHE A 366 22.41 17.79 19.35
CA PHE A 366 21.93 16.47 18.94
C PHE A 366 22.83 15.33 19.46
N PRO A 367 22.92 15.11 20.78
CA PRO A 367 23.93 14.24 21.38
C PRO A 367 23.81 12.76 21.01
N ARG A 368 22.65 12.30 20.52
CA ARG A 368 22.37 10.90 20.15
C ARG A 368 22.36 10.65 18.64
N LEU A 369 22.85 11.60 17.85
CA LEU A 369 22.82 11.51 16.39
C LEU A 369 23.64 10.30 15.90
N GLN A 370 22.99 9.42 15.13
CA GLN A 370 23.60 8.22 14.54
C GLN A 370 23.72 8.30 13.02
N THR A 371 22.77 8.99 12.37
CA THR A 371 22.76 9.21 10.92
C THR A 371 22.67 10.70 10.63
N LEU A 372 23.61 11.21 9.83
CA LEU A 372 23.60 12.57 9.31
C LEU A 372 23.67 12.54 7.79
N ASP A 373 22.72 13.19 7.14
CA ASP A 373 22.69 13.33 5.69
C ASP A 373 22.89 14.80 5.28
N LEU A 374 24.05 15.05 4.67
CA LEU A 374 24.51 16.33 4.12
C LEU A 374 24.73 16.20 2.60
N SER A 375 24.08 15.24 1.93
CA SER A 375 24.20 15.04 0.49
C SER A 375 23.62 16.22 -0.31
N ASP A 376 24.23 16.55 -1.43
CA ASP A 376 23.82 17.66 -2.30
C ASP A 376 23.63 19.00 -1.54
N THR A 377 24.53 19.31 -0.60
CA THR A 377 24.45 20.55 0.19
C THR A 377 25.32 21.69 -0.35
N ASN A 378 25.99 21.46 -1.48
CA ASN A 378 26.99 22.35 -2.07
C ASN A 378 28.17 22.62 -1.11
N THR A 379 28.48 21.66 -0.24
CA THR A 379 29.55 21.78 0.75
C THR A 379 30.92 21.62 0.08
N GLU A 380 31.82 22.58 0.29
CA GLU A 380 33.19 22.56 -0.24
C GLU A 380 34.20 21.91 0.72
N SER A 381 33.98 22.05 2.03
CA SER A 381 34.80 21.46 3.08
C SER A 381 33.96 21.21 4.35
N LEU A 382 34.27 20.15 5.11
CA LEU A 382 33.69 19.91 6.43
C LEU A 382 34.77 20.01 7.53
N PRO A 383 34.57 20.82 8.58
CA PRO A 383 35.49 20.83 9.70
C PRO A 383 35.33 19.55 10.52
N ALA A 384 36.43 18.84 10.79
CA ALA A 384 36.42 17.63 11.64
C ALA A 384 35.84 17.89 13.05
N ALA A 385 35.92 19.14 13.54
CA ALA A 385 35.44 19.53 14.86
C ALA A 385 33.92 19.37 15.05
N ILE A 386 33.12 19.42 13.97
CA ILE A 386 31.65 19.31 14.07
C ILE A 386 31.21 17.93 14.57
N PHE A 387 32.03 16.89 14.37
CA PHE A 387 31.73 15.50 14.73
C PHE A 387 32.24 15.10 16.11
N ARG A 388 32.91 16.00 16.84
CA ARG A 388 33.55 15.67 18.14
C ARG A 388 32.56 15.18 19.19
N SER A 389 31.35 15.71 19.15
CA SER A 389 30.35 15.53 20.21
C SER A 389 29.37 14.39 19.91
N ASN A 390 29.33 13.89 18.68
CA ASN A 390 28.40 12.84 18.24
C ASN A 390 29.14 11.50 18.14
N SER A 391 29.49 10.91 19.29
CA SER A 391 30.23 9.64 19.35
C SER A 391 29.47 8.45 18.75
N GLU A 392 28.13 8.53 18.73
CA GLU A 392 27.24 7.49 18.21
C GLU A 392 27.05 7.56 16.69
N LEU A 393 27.64 8.57 16.02
CA LEU A 393 27.51 8.74 14.58
C LEU A 393 28.12 7.51 13.86
N SER A 394 27.28 6.81 13.11
CA SER A 394 27.64 5.57 12.43
C SER A 394 27.42 5.62 10.92
N ARG A 395 26.55 6.52 10.45
CA ARG A 395 26.23 6.72 9.05
C ARG A 395 26.32 8.19 8.67
N LEU A 396 27.07 8.49 7.62
CA LEU A 396 27.26 9.85 7.12
C LEU A 396 27.09 9.88 5.60
N HIS A 397 26.23 10.78 5.11
CA HIS A 397 26.04 10.98 3.69
C HIS A 397 26.62 12.30 3.20
N LEU A 398 27.54 12.22 2.23
CA LEU A 398 28.28 13.35 1.66
C LEU A 398 28.35 13.30 0.12
N HIS A 399 27.61 12.41 -0.52
CA HIS A 399 27.58 12.32 -1.98
C HIS A 399 27.05 13.61 -2.63
N ASP A 400 27.47 13.85 -3.88
CA ASP A 400 27.06 15.00 -4.71
C ASP A 400 27.28 16.39 -4.07
N ASN A 401 28.35 16.56 -3.29
CA ASN A 401 28.80 17.86 -2.77
C ASN A 401 29.88 18.51 -3.67
N ASN A 402 30.58 19.55 -3.21
CA ASN A 402 31.70 20.15 -3.94
C ASN A 402 33.04 19.88 -3.23
N LEU A 403 33.17 18.73 -2.58
CA LEU A 403 34.34 18.42 -1.77
C LEU A 403 35.58 18.27 -2.64
N LEU A 404 36.64 19.02 -2.30
CA LEU A 404 37.92 18.96 -3.01
C LEU A 404 38.84 17.88 -2.46
N ASN A 405 38.94 17.77 -1.13
CA ASN A 405 39.72 16.75 -0.45
C ASN A 405 39.17 16.53 0.96
N LEU A 406 39.55 15.42 1.59
CA LEU A 406 39.25 15.10 2.99
C LEU A 406 40.57 15.14 3.77
N ASP A 407 40.66 16.03 4.75
CA ASP A 407 41.87 16.15 5.56
C ASP A 407 42.04 14.97 6.54
N LEU A 408 43.25 14.79 7.06
CA LEU A 408 43.58 13.72 8.02
C LEU A 408 42.73 13.77 9.30
N SER A 409 42.35 14.95 9.75
CA SER A 409 41.54 15.09 10.97
C SER A 409 40.16 14.49 10.74
N LEU A 410 39.52 14.80 9.61
CA LEU A 410 38.22 14.30 9.23
C LEU A 410 38.24 12.78 8.93
N LEU A 411 39.27 12.32 8.21
CA LEU A 411 39.48 10.90 7.93
C LEU A 411 39.65 10.07 9.22
N SER A 412 40.27 10.65 10.25
CA SER A 412 40.38 10.01 11.56
C SER A 412 39.01 9.79 12.21
N PHE A 413 38.05 10.71 12.04
CA PHE A 413 36.66 10.51 12.49
C PHE A 413 35.96 9.44 11.68
N PHE A 414 36.12 9.45 10.34
CA PHE A 414 35.47 8.48 9.46
C PHE A 414 35.89 7.04 9.74
N SER A 415 37.02 6.83 10.42
CA SER A 415 37.43 5.52 10.90
C SER A 415 36.38 4.86 11.82
N LYS A 416 35.56 5.64 12.52
CA LYS A 416 34.52 5.16 13.46
C LYS A 416 33.17 4.87 12.79
N LEU A 417 32.98 5.33 11.55
CA LEU A 417 31.73 5.14 10.81
C LEU A 417 31.60 3.69 10.32
N LYS A 418 30.35 3.25 10.18
CA LYS A 418 29.97 1.97 9.55
C LYS A 418 29.57 2.16 8.08
N HIS A 419 28.95 3.30 7.79
CA HIS A 419 28.42 3.64 6.47
C HIS A 419 28.81 5.08 6.12
N LEU A 420 29.31 5.27 4.90
CA LEU A 420 29.75 6.54 4.35
C LEU A 420 29.37 6.58 2.87
N THR A 421 28.88 7.71 2.39
CA THR A 421 28.72 7.94 0.94
C THR A 421 29.50 9.17 0.52
N LEU A 422 30.29 9.04 -0.54
CA LEU A 422 31.19 10.09 -1.06
C LEU A 422 31.09 10.24 -2.58
N GLY A 423 30.37 9.35 -3.26
CA GLY A 423 30.26 9.32 -4.70
C GLY A 423 29.50 10.52 -5.27
N GLY A 424 29.20 10.41 -6.56
CA GLY A 424 28.45 11.44 -7.28
C GLY A 424 29.32 12.30 -8.18
N ASN A 425 28.67 13.24 -8.86
CA ASN A 425 29.29 13.97 -9.99
C ASN A 425 29.78 15.36 -9.62
N ARG A 426 29.35 15.90 -8.48
CA ARG A 426 29.70 17.25 -8.07
C ARG A 426 30.99 17.31 -7.26
N ASN A 427 31.34 16.23 -6.56
CA ASN A 427 32.57 16.19 -5.75
C ASN A 427 33.78 16.33 -6.69
N GLN A 428 34.75 17.13 -6.27
CA GLN A 428 35.88 17.57 -7.10
C GLN A 428 37.20 16.98 -6.58
N PHE A 429 37.18 15.72 -6.15
CA PHE A 429 38.37 15.06 -5.63
C PHE A 429 39.50 15.05 -6.64
N THR A 430 40.72 15.29 -6.18
CA THR A 430 41.94 15.16 -6.99
C THR A 430 42.65 13.84 -6.68
N CYS A 431 43.21 13.23 -7.72
CA CYS A 431 43.98 11.99 -7.63
C CYS A 431 45.32 12.16 -8.35
N SER A 432 46.37 11.56 -7.80
CA SER A 432 47.69 11.50 -8.42
C SER A 432 48.37 10.17 -8.10
N CYS A 433 49.13 9.64 -9.06
CA CYS A 433 49.98 8.47 -8.79
C CYS A 433 51.34 8.87 -8.20
N SER A 434 51.80 10.09 -8.49
CA SER A 434 53.10 10.60 -8.04
C SER A 434 53.04 11.22 -6.64
N ASN A 435 51.93 11.89 -6.30
CA ASN A 435 51.70 12.49 -5.00
C ASN A 435 50.25 12.23 -4.52
N PRO A 436 49.92 10.99 -4.08
CA PRO A 436 48.56 10.63 -3.69
C PRO A 436 48.10 11.43 -2.48
N THR A 437 46.84 11.89 -2.50
CA THR A 437 46.22 12.61 -1.38
C THR A 437 45.97 11.69 -0.19
N ASP A 438 45.85 12.26 1.02
CA ASP A 438 45.49 11.50 2.23
C ASP A 438 44.19 10.71 2.05
N MET A 439 43.21 11.32 1.38
CA MET A 439 41.96 10.68 0.99
C MET A 439 42.20 9.49 0.07
N GLN A 440 43.02 9.64 -0.97
CA GLN A 440 43.34 8.55 -1.90
C GLN A 440 44.00 7.38 -1.16
N ILE A 441 44.96 7.66 -0.26
CA ILE A 441 45.59 6.63 0.58
C ILE A 441 44.54 5.95 1.48
N TRP A 442 43.64 6.72 2.09
CA TRP A 442 42.60 6.22 2.96
C TRP A 442 41.59 5.31 2.23
N LEU A 443 41.17 5.69 1.01
CA LEU A 443 40.25 4.93 0.15
C LEU A 443 40.86 3.62 -0.40
N LEU A 444 42.18 3.60 -0.59
CA LEU A 444 42.91 2.40 -1.03
C LEU A 444 42.92 1.30 0.05
N ASN A 445 42.79 1.67 1.33
CA ASN A 445 42.68 0.70 2.42
C ASN A 445 41.37 -0.12 2.33
N ALA A 446 41.49 -1.46 2.31
CA ALA A 446 40.37 -2.36 2.13
C ALA A 446 39.32 -2.29 3.26
N GLU A 447 39.71 -2.05 4.51
CA GLU A 447 38.78 -1.93 5.63
C GLU A 447 37.99 -0.62 5.61
N ASN A 448 38.62 0.47 5.15
CA ASN A 448 37.92 1.74 4.96
C ASN A 448 36.96 1.66 3.78
N ARG A 449 37.34 0.99 2.69
CA ARG A 449 36.50 0.80 1.50
C ARG A 449 35.18 0.10 1.80
N LYS A 450 35.19 -0.90 2.70
CA LYS A 450 33.96 -1.61 3.13
C LYS A 450 32.91 -0.71 3.78
N LYS A 451 33.32 0.47 4.26
CA LYS A 451 32.42 1.46 4.88
C LYS A 451 31.73 2.35 3.84
N ILE A 452 32.14 2.29 2.58
CA ILE A 452 31.66 3.19 1.54
C ILE A 452 30.58 2.49 0.73
N ASP A 453 29.34 2.93 0.90
CA ASP A 453 28.18 2.29 0.27
C ASP A 453 28.16 2.54 -1.26
N ASP A 454 28.74 3.66 -1.73
CA ASP A 454 28.72 4.13 -3.11
C ASP A 454 30.12 4.21 -3.77
N PHE A 455 31.04 3.31 -3.39
CA PHE A 455 32.44 3.34 -3.85
C PHE A 455 32.59 3.39 -5.38
N SER A 456 31.76 2.64 -6.12
CA SER A 456 31.77 2.60 -7.58
C SER A 456 31.35 3.92 -8.25
N ALA A 457 30.73 4.83 -7.49
CA ALA A 457 30.32 6.14 -7.96
C ALA A 457 31.34 7.25 -7.65
N ILE A 458 32.45 6.94 -6.96
CA ILE A 458 33.50 7.91 -6.66
C ILE A 458 34.33 8.19 -7.92
N LYS A 459 34.43 9.48 -8.25
CA LYS A 459 35.24 10.01 -9.35
C LYS A 459 36.27 10.98 -8.82
N CYS A 460 37.41 11.04 -9.48
CA CYS A 460 38.40 12.08 -9.22
C CYS A 460 39.03 12.59 -10.51
N LYS A 461 39.48 13.84 -10.44
CA LYS A 461 40.27 14.49 -11.48
C LYS A 461 41.73 14.10 -11.31
N PHE A 462 42.31 13.51 -12.34
CA PHE A 462 43.70 13.07 -12.32
C PHE A 462 44.63 14.27 -12.56
N ASP A 463 45.54 14.57 -11.64
CA ASP A 463 46.34 15.81 -11.69
C ASP A 463 47.29 15.85 -12.89
N GLU A 464 47.84 14.72 -13.29
CA GLU A 464 48.81 14.63 -14.39
C GLU A 464 48.18 14.85 -15.78
N THR A 465 46.89 14.53 -15.97
CA THR A 465 46.20 14.58 -17.28
C THR A 465 44.98 15.50 -17.30
N GLY A 466 44.47 15.90 -16.15
CA GLY A 466 43.21 16.62 -15.98
C GLY A 466 41.96 15.79 -16.28
N THR A 467 42.08 14.50 -16.56
CA THR A 467 40.94 13.63 -16.92
C THR A 467 40.19 13.16 -15.68
N MET A 468 38.86 13.04 -15.80
CA MET A 468 38.04 12.40 -14.78
C MET A 468 38.14 10.88 -14.91
N VAL A 469 38.50 10.20 -13.82
CA VAL A 469 38.61 8.73 -13.74
C VAL A 469 37.76 8.20 -12.59
N LEU A 470 37.27 6.96 -12.73
CA LEU A 470 36.63 6.27 -11.62
C LEU A 470 37.68 5.82 -10.63
N PHE A 471 37.42 6.01 -9.33
CA PHE A 471 38.41 5.65 -8.30
C PHE A 471 38.71 4.14 -8.28
N GLU A 472 37.74 3.32 -8.66
CA GLU A 472 37.89 1.86 -8.79
C GLU A 472 38.98 1.47 -9.81
N GLU A 473 39.19 2.28 -10.87
CA GLU A 473 40.23 2.06 -11.87
C GLU A 473 41.64 2.28 -11.30
N ILE A 474 41.79 3.26 -10.40
CA ILE A 474 43.02 3.52 -9.65
C ILE A 474 43.28 2.38 -8.67
N ALA A 475 42.24 1.97 -7.93
CA ALA A 475 42.33 0.89 -6.95
C ALA A 475 42.75 -0.45 -7.57
N ASN A 476 42.36 -0.71 -8.82
CA ASN A 476 42.72 -1.91 -9.58
C ASN A 476 44.06 -1.77 -10.33
N GLN A 477 44.84 -0.73 -10.05
CA GLN A 477 46.14 -0.43 -10.69
C GLN A 477 46.07 -0.24 -12.21
N THR A 478 44.89 -0.09 -12.80
CA THR A 478 44.76 0.07 -14.27
C THR A 478 45.28 1.42 -14.77
N VAL A 479 45.28 2.44 -13.91
CA VAL A 479 45.74 3.81 -14.21
C VAL A 479 47.18 4.06 -13.76
N CYS A 480 47.56 3.61 -12.55
CA CYS A 480 48.90 3.87 -11.97
C CYS A 480 49.99 2.84 -12.35
N ALA A 481 49.73 1.87 -13.22
CA ALA A 481 50.69 0.81 -13.57
C ALA A 481 51.81 1.21 -14.55
N LEU A 482 52.06 2.51 -14.80
CA LEU A 482 53.04 2.97 -15.79
C LEU A 482 54.03 4.05 -15.32
N SER A 483 54.15 4.33 -14.01
CA SER A 483 55.13 5.30 -13.50
C SER A 483 56.44 4.70 -12.99
N THR A 484 56.66 3.39 -13.14
CA THR A 484 57.96 2.74 -12.89
C THR A 484 58.49 2.12 -14.18
N ILE A 485 59.18 2.92 -14.99
CA ILE A 485 60.41 2.60 -15.77
C ILE A 485 60.77 3.89 -16.52
N SER A 486 61.63 4.71 -15.92
CA SER A 486 62.52 5.60 -16.67
C SER A 486 63.77 5.90 -15.86
N SER A 487 64.69 4.94 -15.81
CA SER A 487 66.11 5.25 -15.69
C SER A 487 66.92 4.11 -16.29
N GLU A 488 67.62 4.46 -17.36
CA GLU A 488 68.78 3.79 -17.94
C GLU A 488 68.53 2.64 -18.93
N ALA A 489 68.66 3.03 -20.20
CA ALA A 489 68.96 2.16 -21.31
C ALA A 489 70.47 1.85 -21.37
N THR A 490 70.75 0.74 -22.07
CA THR A 490 72.01 0.32 -22.71
C THR A 490 73.09 -0.35 -21.84
N THR A 491 73.19 -1.68 -21.97
CA THR A 491 74.30 -2.30 -22.72
C THR A 491 74.00 -3.77 -23.03
N THR A 492 74.69 -4.23 -24.07
CA THR A 492 74.49 -5.39 -24.93
C THR A 492 74.95 -6.74 -24.37
N SER A 493 74.22 -7.78 -24.79
CA SER A 493 74.62 -9.14 -25.20
C SER A 493 75.16 -10.20 -24.22
N SER A 494 74.45 -11.35 -24.31
CA SER A 494 74.93 -12.74 -24.36
C SER A 494 75.53 -13.41 -23.12
N HIS A 495 74.80 -14.37 -22.52
CA HIS A 495 75.05 -15.83 -22.69
C HIS A 495 74.01 -16.70 -21.94
N SER A 496 73.58 -17.76 -22.64
CA SER A 496 73.15 -19.12 -22.25
C SER A 496 73.66 -19.66 -20.88
N THR A 497 73.05 -20.60 -20.11
CA THR A 497 71.96 -21.58 -20.30
C THR A 497 71.70 -22.42 -19.00
N LEU A 498 70.55 -23.12 -18.98
CA LEU A 498 70.15 -24.35 -18.21
C LEU A 498 69.74 -24.19 -16.72
N ALA A 499 68.70 -24.83 -16.17
CA ALA A 499 67.95 -26.04 -16.60
C ALA A 499 66.51 -26.14 -15.99
N SER A 500 65.68 -26.96 -16.64
CA SER A 500 64.51 -27.72 -16.13
C SER A 500 64.74 -29.20 -16.54
N PRO A 501 64.05 -30.27 -16.04
CA PRO A 501 62.58 -30.40 -15.92
C PRO A 501 62.04 -31.30 -14.75
N SER A 502 60.70 -31.49 -14.80
CA SER A 502 59.67 -32.19 -13.98
C SER A 502 59.97 -33.57 -13.32
N PRO A 503 59.10 -34.08 -12.40
CA PRO A 503 58.02 -35.05 -12.74
C PRO A 503 56.69 -34.85 -11.94
N ALA A 504 55.47 -35.10 -12.45
CA ALA A 504 54.71 -36.36 -12.67
C ALA A 504 54.19 -37.10 -11.41
N THR A 505 52.85 -37.33 -11.30
CA THR A 505 52.10 -38.57 -10.90
C THR A 505 50.63 -38.23 -10.52
N SER A 506 49.61 -38.72 -11.26
CA SER A 506 48.77 -39.95 -11.06
C SER A 506 47.91 -39.91 -9.78
N ARG A 507 46.62 -40.28 -9.69
CA ARG A 507 45.86 -41.41 -10.29
C ARG A 507 44.36 -41.30 -9.84
N THR A 508 43.42 -41.72 -10.73
CA THR A 508 42.17 -42.53 -10.56
C THR A 508 41.37 -42.58 -9.22
N THR A 509 40.03 -42.75 -9.16
CA THR A 509 39.12 -43.61 -9.96
C THR A 509 37.62 -43.30 -9.74
N ARG A 510 36.89 -43.47 -10.84
CA ARG A 510 35.47 -43.83 -11.10
C ARG A 510 34.80 -44.85 -10.14
N THR A 511 33.47 -44.77 -9.98
CA THR A 511 32.52 -45.87 -10.32
C THR A 511 31.06 -45.39 -10.42
N THR A 512 30.37 -46.01 -11.38
CA THR A 512 28.97 -45.93 -11.84
C THR A 512 28.06 -46.95 -11.14
N THR A 513 26.73 -46.73 -11.16
CA THR A 513 25.71 -47.73 -11.59
C THR A 513 24.28 -47.17 -11.69
N THR A 514 23.54 -47.65 -12.69
CA THR A 514 22.07 -47.66 -12.88
C THR A 514 21.63 -49.13 -12.99
N PRO A 515 20.34 -49.50 -12.79
CA PRO A 515 19.38 -49.77 -13.90
C PRO A 515 17.88 -49.44 -13.56
N ARG A 516 17.02 -48.89 -14.46
CA ARG A 516 16.10 -49.42 -15.51
C ARG A 516 14.69 -49.95 -15.13
N PHE A 517 13.67 -49.31 -15.76
CA PHE A 517 12.33 -49.73 -16.27
C PHE A 517 11.18 -50.25 -15.37
N ALA A 518 9.98 -49.62 -15.43
CA ALA A 518 8.83 -50.03 -16.28
C ALA A 518 7.48 -49.28 -16.01
N LYS A 519 6.76 -48.99 -17.11
CA LYS A 519 5.28 -48.94 -17.37
C LYS A 519 4.35 -47.87 -16.76
N SER A 520 3.86 -47.00 -17.66
CA SER A 520 2.45 -46.67 -18.01
C SER A 520 1.34 -46.87 -16.96
N SER A 521 0.63 -45.78 -16.60
CA SER A 521 -0.85 -45.72 -16.73
C SER A 521 -1.32 -44.26 -16.82
N THR A 522 -2.24 -44.02 -17.75
CA THR A 522 -3.04 -42.81 -17.91
C THR A 522 -4.12 -42.78 -16.84
N ASN A 523 -4.21 -41.71 -16.05
CA ASN A 523 -5.44 -41.36 -15.33
C ASN A 523 -5.61 -39.83 -15.28
N LYS A 524 -6.66 -39.36 -15.95
CA LYS A 524 -7.21 -38.00 -15.80
C LYS A 524 -7.79 -37.86 -14.39
N PRO A 525 -7.66 -36.73 -13.70
CA PRO A 525 -8.41 -36.52 -12.48
C PRO A 525 -9.88 -36.24 -12.84
N THR A 526 -10.76 -37.17 -12.48
CA THR A 526 -12.19 -36.95 -12.35
C THR A 526 -12.44 -35.93 -11.25
N PHE A 527 -13.07 -34.81 -11.60
CA PHE A 527 -13.60 -33.84 -10.64
C PHE A 527 -14.60 -34.53 -9.71
N TRP A 528 -14.40 -34.37 -8.41
CA TRP A 528 -15.32 -34.85 -7.38
C TRP A 528 -16.62 -34.04 -7.45
N THR A 529 -17.74 -34.72 -7.71
CA THR A 529 -19.07 -34.26 -7.31
C THR A 529 -19.16 -34.38 -5.80
N THR A 530 -19.00 -33.27 -5.07
CA THR A 530 -19.36 -33.22 -3.65
C THR A 530 -20.88 -33.18 -3.56
N VAL A 531 -21.50 -34.35 -3.42
CA VAL A 531 -22.89 -34.45 -2.97
C VAL A 531 -22.89 -34.03 -1.51
N LEU A 532 -23.37 -32.82 -1.22
CA LEU A 532 -23.67 -32.39 0.14
C LEU A 532 -24.88 -33.22 0.61
N THR A 533 -24.59 -34.28 1.38
CA THR A 533 -25.61 -35.00 2.14
C THR A 533 -26.21 -34.07 3.17
N HIS A 534 -27.54 -34.07 3.28
CA HIS A 534 -28.26 -33.45 4.39
C HIS A 534 -27.61 -33.82 5.73
N SER A 535 -27.08 -32.85 6.46
CA SER A 535 -26.82 -32.97 7.89
C SER A 535 -27.30 -31.73 8.61
N SER A 536 -28.19 -31.97 9.57
CA SER A 536 -28.49 -31.10 10.70
C SER A 536 -27.23 -30.45 11.27
N GLU A 537 -27.31 -29.13 11.53
CA GLU A 537 -26.37 -28.31 12.29
C GLU A 537 -24.91 -28.78 12.25
N ALA A 538 -24.21 -28.44 11.16
CA ALA A 538 -22.76 -28.46 11.15
C ALA A 538 -22.22 -27.44 12.18
N SER A 539 -21.19 -27.83 12.93
CA SER A 539 -20.46 -26.92 13.82
C SER A 539 -19.97 -25.70 13.03
N LEU A 540 -20.00 -24.52 13.66
CA LEU A 540 -19.45 -23.27 13.12
C LEU A 540 -18.02 -23.46 12.58
N GLU A 541 -17.23 -24.31 13.24
CA GLU A 541 -15.86 -24.64 12.85
C GLU A 541 -15.79 -25.52 11.60
N ASP A 542 -16.77 -26.38 11.36
CA ASP A 542 -16.82 -27.24 10.17
C ASP A 542 -17.24 -26.44 8.92
N GLU A 543 -18.16 -25.48 9.05
CA GLU A 543 -18.54 -24.56 7.97
C GLU A 543 -17.35 -23.70 7.52
N VAL A 544 -16.53 -23.21 8.47
CA VAL A 544 -15.32 -22.41 8.17
C VAL A 544 -14.19 -23.29 7.63
N ARG A 545 -13.93 -24.47 8.22
CA ARG A 545 -12.86 -25.38 7.76
C ARG A 545 -13.09 -25.92 6.35
N GLN A 546 -14.33 -26.22 5.98
CA GLN A 546 -14.66 -26.63 4.61
C GLN A 546 -14.36 -25.50 3.61
N LEU A 547 -14.50 -24.22 4.03
CA LEU A 547 -14.09 -23.07 3.23
C LEU A 547 -12.57 -22.92 3.12
N ASP A 548 -11.79 -23.05 4.21
CA ASP A 548 -10.32 -22.98 4.15
C ASP A 548 -9.73 -24.04 3.18
N LEU A 549 -10.34 -25.22 3.09
CA LEU A 549 -10.00 -26.26 2.11
C LEU A 549 -10.36 -25.88 0.65
N VAL A 550 -11.45 -25.13 0.43
CA VAL A 550 -11.84 -24.64 -0.91
C VAL A 550 -11.01 -23.42 -1.33
N LEU A 551 -10.64 -22.56 -0.38
CA LEU A 551 -9.81 -21.38 -0.61
C LEU A 551 -8.34 -21.74 -0.91
N SER A 552 -7.83 -22.83 -0.33
CA SER A 552 -6.46 -23.31 -0.58
C SER A 552 -6.27 -24.05 -1.92
N THR A 553 -7.35 -24.56 -2.51
CA THR A 553 -7.31 -25.30 -3.80
C THR A 553 -7.46 -24.41 -5.03
N SER A 554 -7.69 -23.10 -4.85
CA SER A 554 -7.94 -22.14 -5.94
C SER A 554 -6.67 -21.50 -6.56
N ASN A 555 -5.47 -21.86 -6.09
CA ASN A 555 -4.20 -21.23 -6.49
C ASN A 555 -3.39 -21.95 -7.59
N GLU A 556 -3.93 -22.99 -8.26
CA GLU A 556 -3.24 -23.64 -9.38
C GLU A 556 -3.98 -23.44 -10.71
N LEU A 557 -3.47 -22.52 -11.53
CA LEU A 557 -3.74 -22.46 -12.98
C LEU A 557 -2.62 -23.19 -13.74
N PRO A 558 -2.94 -24.01 -14.77
CA PRO A 558 -1.92 -24.72 -15.55
C PRO A 558 -1.17 -23.76 -16.48
N GLN A 559 0.17 -23.73 -16.36
CA GLN A 559 1.06 -22.98 -17.26
C GLN A 559 0.98 -23.55 -18.69
N SER A 560 0.56 -22.72 -19.65
CA SER A 560 0.74 -23.02 -21.06
C SER A 560 2.07 -22.47 -21.56
N THR A 561 2.86 -23.35 -22.17
CA THR A 561 4.14 -23.11 -22.79
C THR A 561 3.96 -22.31 -24.08
N VAL A 562 4.50 -21.09 -24.14
CA VAL A 562 4.62 -20.32 -25.39
C VAL A 562 6.09 -20.20 -25.76
N THR A 563 6.43 -20.84 -26.87
CA THR A 563 7.71 -20.82 -27.57
C THR A 563 8.02 -19.44 -28.14
N ARG A 564 9.30 -19.08 -28.05
CA ARG A 564 9.88 -17.78 -28.42
C ARG A 564 10.28 -17.78 -29.90
N ALA A 565 9.79 -16.83 -30.69
CA ALA A 565 10.30 -16.51 -32.04
C ALA A 565 10.94 -15.10 -32.07
N PRO A 566 11.88 -14.82 -33.00
CA PRO A 566 12.96 -13.87 -32.77
C PRO A 566 12.69 -12.41 -33.19
N ARG A 567 13.45 -11.50 -32.57
CA ARG A 567 13.52 -10.05 -32.81
C ARG A 567 14.01 -9.70 -34.22
N ILE A 568 13.32 -8.77 -34.88
CA ILE A 568 13.84 -8.01 -36.03
C ILE A 568 13.85 -6.51 -35.67
N ARG A 569 14.96 -5.82 -36.00
CA ARG A 569 15.21 -4.39 -35.76
C ARG A 569 14.44 -3.48 -36.75
N PRO A 570 14.22 -2.19 -36.41
CA PRO A 570 13.31 -1.31 -37.14
C PRO A 570 13.98 -0.60 -38.32
N THR A 571 13.21 -0.36 -39.39
CA THR A 571 13.52 0.60 -40.45
C THR A 571 12.50 1.73 -40.45
N THR A 572 13.03 2.96 -40.56
CA THR A 572 12.32 4.24 -40.59
C THR A 572 11.71 4.54 -41.97
N ARG A 573 10.47 5.05 -42.02
CA ARG A 573 10.12 6.35 -42.65
C ARG A 573 8.62 6.68 -42.59
N ASP A 574 8.39 7.99 -42.54
CA ASP A 574 7.16 8.79 -42.36
C ASP A 574 5.92 8.48 -43.19
N SER A 575 4.73 8.67 -42.61
CA SER A 575 3.73 9.68 -43.07
C SER A 575 2.43 9.72 -42.22
N ARG A 576 2.23 10.88 -41.57
CA ARG A 576 1.02 11.63 -41.10
C ARG A 576 -0.26 10.92 -40.53
N PRO A 577 -0.90 11.52 -39.50
CA PRO A 577 -2.07 10.95 -38.81
C PRO A 577 -3.42 11.43 -39.38
N SER A 578 -4.41 10.54 -39.38
CA SER A 578 -5.81 10.82 -39.71
C SER A 578 -6.64 11.09 -38.44
N ARG A 579 -7.28 12.26 -38.44
CA ARG A 579 -8.24 12.79 -37.46
C ARG A 579 -9.51 11.94 -37.35
N ARG A 580 -9.86 11.51 -36.14
CA ARG A 580 -11.23 11.39 -35.60
C ARG A 580 -11.12 11.40 -34.06
N ASN A 581 -12.01 12.13 -33.39
CA ASN A 581 -12.15 12.36 -31.92
C ASN A 581 -11.80 13.77 -31.38
N ALA A 582 -11.83 14.82 -32.22
CA ALA A 582 -11.74 16.20 -31.75
C ALA A 582 -13.12 16.90 -31.53
N SER A 583 -14.24 16.26 -31.89
CA SER A 583 -15.57 16.89 -31.84
C SER A 583 -16.37 16.63 -30.55
N THR A 584 -15.99 15.64 -29.74
CA THR A 584 -16.66 15.34 -28.45
C THR A 584 -16.15 16.20 -27.29
N HIS A 585 -14.89 16.63 -27.32
CA HIS A 585 -14.32 17.50 -26.29
C HIS A 585 -14.81 18.96 -26.37
N ALA A 586 -15.09 19.48 -27.57
CA ALA A 586 -15.60 20.83 -27.77
C ALA A 586 -17.07 20.99 -27.28
N PHE A 587 -17.87 19.92 -27.38
CA PHE A 587 -19.25 19.94 -26.91
C PHE A 587 -19.34 19.90 -25.38
N MET A 588 -18.56 19.04 -24.71
CA MET A 588 -18.54 18.96 -23.24
C MET A 588 -17.98 20.23 -22.59
N THR A 589 -17.04 20.94 -23.23
CA THR A 589 -16.53 22.21 -22.71
C THR A 589 -17.56 23.34 -22.77
N ILE A 590 -18.39 23.40 -23.82
CA ILE A 590 -19.48 24.40 -23.93
C ILE A 590 -20.57 24.14 -22.87
N VAL A 591 -20.90 22.88 -22.60
CA VAL A 591 -21.90 22.52 -21.57
C VAL A 591 -21.42 22.86 -20.17
N ILE A 592 -20.15 22.58 -19.84
CA ILE A 592 -19.56 22.94 -18.54
C ILE A 592 -19.49 24.48 -18.39
N ALA A 593 -19.17 25.22 -19.45
CA ALA A 593 -19.15 26.68 -19.41
C ALA A 593 -20.54 27.29 -19.16
N LEU A 594 -21.60 26.74 -19.78
CA LEU A 594 -22.97 27.19 -19.55
C LEU A 594 -23.47 26.89 -18.13
N LEU A 595 -23.09 25.73 -17.56
CA LEU A 595 -23.42 25.37 -16.17
C LEU A 595 -22.69 26.26 -15.14
N LEU A 596 -21.45 26.65 -15.41
CA LEU A 596 -20.74 27.58 -14.53
C LEU A 596 -21.34 28.99 -14.58
N LEU A 597 -21.78 29.44 -15.77
CA LEU A 597 -22.39 30.75 -15.94
C LEU A 597 -23.73 30.87 -15.17
N THR A 598 -24.54 29.80 -15.16
CA THR A 598 -25.81 29.78 -14.42
C THR A 598 -25.61 29.78 -12.91
N VAL A 599 -24.60 29.07 -12.38
CA VAL A 599 -24.23 29.10 -10.96
C VAL A 599 -23.78 30.50 -10.54
N VAL A 600 -22.99 31.18 -11.37
CA VAL A 600 -22.55 32.57 -11.09
C VAL A 600 -23.75 33.53 -11.07
N CYS A 601 -24.68 33.45 -12.03
CA CYS A 601 -25.91 34.26 -12.01
C CYS A 601 -26.76 34.01 -10.75
N LEU A 602 -26.86 32.77 -10.28
CA LEU A 602 -27.58 32.40 -9.06
C LEU A 602 -26.92 33.00 -7.81
N LEU A 603 -25.59 32.97 -7.73
CA LEU A 603 -24.85 33.59 -6.62
C LEU A 603 -25.03 35.12 -6.59
N PHE A 604 -25.02 35.78 -7.75
CA PHE A 604 -25.30 37.22 -7.83
C PHE A 604 -26.73 37.56 -7.43
N ALA A 605 -27.72 36.78 -7.86
CA ALA A 605 -29.12 36.97 -7.48
C ALA A 605 -29.32 36.81 -5.96
N ILE A 606 -28.73 35.77 -5.36
CA ILE A 606 -28.77 35.56 -3.91
C ILE A 606 -28.08 36.72 -3.18
N GLY A 607 -26.91 37.15 -3.65
CA GLY A 607 -26.18 38.29 -3.09
C GLY A 607 -26.96 39.61 -3.14
N SER A 608 -27.59 39.92 -4.26
CA SER A 608 -28.44 41.12 -4.40
C SER A 608 -29.66 41.06 -3.48
N THR A 609 -30.26 39.89 -3.30
CA THR A 609 -31.44 39.71 -2.43
C THR A 609 -31.06 39.89 -0.95
N VAL A 610 -29.91 39.36 -0.53
CA VAL A 610 -29.38 39.56 0.83
C VAL A 610 -29.00 41.02 1.07
N TYR A 611 -28.35 41.67 0.10
CA TYR A 611 -27.99 43.09 0.17
C TYR A 611 -29.21 43.99 0.37
N TYR A 612 -30.29 43.76 -0.40
CA TYR A 612 -31.52 44.55 -0.27
C TYR A 612 -32.31 44.26 1.01
N ARG A 613 -32.25 43.03 1.56
CA ARG A 613 -32.96 42.68 2.80
C ARG A 613 -32.25 43.10 4.08
N PHE A 614 -30.92 43.15 4.10
CA PHE A 614 -30.17 43.34 5.35
C PHE A 614 -29.39 44.65 5.45
N ILE A 615 -29.01 45.28 4.34
CA ILE A 615 -28.10 46.45 4.37
C ILE A 615 -28.85 47.77 4.13
N ARG A 616 -30.11 47.75 3.65
CA ARG A 616 -30.89 48.95 3.39
C ARG A 616 -32.23 48.95 4.14
N GLN A 617 -32.21 49.32 5.43
CA GLN A 617 -33.40 49.91 6.07
C GLN A 617 -33.27 51.44 6.08
N PRO A 618 -34.31 52.19 5.67
CA PRO A 618 -34.32 53.64 5.72
C PRO A 618 -34.69 54.15 7.12
N GLN A 619 -33.96 55.17 7.58
CA GLN A 619 -34.33 55.98 8.74
C GLN A 619 -35.64 56.73 8.47
N THR A 620 -36.60 56.62 9.38
CA THR A 620 -37.61 57.67 9.61
C THR A 620 -37.79 57.90 11.11
N TYR A 621 -37.39 59.11 11.52
CA TYR A 621 -37.59 59.77 12.82
C TYR A 621 -39.06 60.20 13.00
N ILE A 622 -39.60 60.18 14.23
CA ILE A 622 -39.96 61.36 15.06
C ILE A 622 -40.76 60.93 16.33
N GLN A 623 -40.11 61.18 17.47
CA GLN A 623 -40.53 61.71 18.79
C GLN A 623 -41.82 61.34 19.57
N LYS A 624 -41.55 61.10 20.87
CA LYS A 624 -42.19 61.54 22.16
C LYS A 624 -42.62 60.33 23.00
N GLY A 625 -42.33 60.20 24.30
CA GLY A 625 -41.62 61.02 25.28
C GLY A 625 -41.64 60.30 26.66
N ASN A 626 -40.65 60.62 27.50
CA ASN A 626 -40.54 60.54 28.96
C ASN A 626 -41.44 59.59 29.78
N SER A 627 -40.83 58.70 30.59
CA SER A 627 -40.62 58.88 32.06
C SER A 627 -40.42 57.52 32.77
N ALA A 628 -39.39 57.41 33.61
CA ALA A 628 -39.25 56.38 34.66
C ALA A 628 -39.96 56.85 35.96
N PRO A 629 -39.94 56.15 37.13
CA PRO A 629 -39.46 54.80 37.47
C PRO A 629 -40.43 54.00 38.42
N ARG A 630 -39.92 52.89 38.99
CA ARG A 630 -40.13 52.32 40.36
C ARG A 630 -41.01 51.06 40.58
N ALA A 631 -40.36 50.13 41.31
CA ALA A 631 -40.81 49.36 42.47
C ALA A 631 -41.76 48.15 42.32
N ASP A 632 -41.23 47.03 42.82
CA ASP A 632 -41.81 46.06 43.75
C ASP A 632 -42.98 45.13 43.35
N GLU A 633 -42.98 44.01 44.08
CA GLU A 633 -44.03 43.01 44.31
C GLU A 633 -44.06 41.73 43.45
N GLU A 634 -43.49 40.69 44.08
CA GLU A 634 -44.13 39.43 44.49
C GLU A 634 -44.91 38.56 43.46
N MET A 635 -44.49 37.29 43.46
CA MET A 635 -45.25 36.04 43.31
C MET A 635 -46.76 36.13 43.67
N PRO A 636 -47.65 35.21 43.19
CA PRO A 636 -47.39 33.77 43.18
C PRO A 636 -47.97 32.94 42.01
N LEU A 637 -47.61 31.65 42.08
CA LEU A 637 -48.17 30.48 41.40
C LEU A 637 -49.69 30.51 41.21
N ASN A 638 -50.16 30.03 40.05
CA ASN A 638 -50.85 28.72 39.88
C ASN A 638 -51.66 28.71 38.58
N LEU A 639 -51.28 27.86 37.64
CA LEU A 639 -52.06 26.69 37.17
C LEU A 639 -51.29 25.95 36.08
#